data_AF-A0A8B6M3E6-F1
#
_entry.id   AF-A0A8B6M3E6-F1
#
_cell.length_a   1.000
_cell.length_b   1.000
_cell.length_c   1.000
_cell.angle_alpha   90.00
_cell.angle_beta   90.00
_cell.angle_gamma   90.00
#
_symmetry.space_group_name_H-M   'P 1'
#
loop_
_entity.id
_entity.type
_entity.pdbx_description
1 polymer ?
#
loop_
_entity_poly.entity_id
_entity_poly.type
_entity_poly.pdbx_seq_one_letter_code
_entity_poly.pdbx_strand_id
1 'polypeptide(L)'
;MFETKSETAATPIINAGDLHHLMDEVSAIGGGPDGSMNRLSLSPEDAAARDWLVSFLQSEGLKVAVDRIGNIFGILDWAGPDAPTVMTGSHLDSQPNGGRFDGAYGVVAACAAVRAIKREVEASGLRPKANLIIVNWTNEEGARFQPSLLGSAVYAGEIDAAYALARRDGSGVSVGEALDAIQYLGEAAPKIPDAYIELHIEGAASLENAGLRFGVFSRYWGAVKYRLAFLGRQAHTGPTPMAERRDALLAAAHLITELKGMADRAGLELHTSVGRLEVSPNSPNVVPNEAVLFIELRSGSPEVLAAAERELELKISQSAERAGVMFEVRSIDRRKAGLMDEGLVRLAQDTARDFDEKALLLDTIGGHDAISMTAVCPSVVIAVPSVGGVMHHPSEFTSEPDRALGAQILAGMLWRFCVNGDVLAADNPSGALPMNAPADIKTVEERSLEAAIASAPEWAGLTFRYWRAAPAVISPTHRAVDSSCFAVDVGDAPQRLFVKILHQDLWPTVDPVNAFEAASIAAELGVTPSPRRFCEAQRATVFDRLDESWRTATMDDISGELILSKVIAAKKAINAGPRFARDWTIFDGIRQMRTDLEAAGAQAATDAWWMLDAVNDAERALSAAGWDIKPCHGDGLASNIMIGPSGAIQLVDFDNACNCDPYYDLGVLLNEAFAFEEEMLAGIEEFDGSVRPQALNRCRLYAIADDLYWGLWASLMNVVSARKGVEFLKYAQWRLLRCRMTIRDARFEDMLRHL
;
A
#
# COMPACT_ATOMS: atom_id res chain seq x y z
N MET A 1 -14.86 -7.95 57.59
CA MET A 1 -15.36 -7.02 56.57
C MET A 1 -15.15 -7.72 55.26
N PHE A 2 -16.24 -8.11 54.60
CA PHE A 2 -16.17 -8.73 53.28
C PHE A 2 -15.86 -7.62 52.28
N GLU A 3 -14.68 -7.67 51.64
CA GLU A 3 -14.42 -6.90 50.45
C GLU A 3 -15.17 -7.57 49.29
N THR A 4 -16.09 -6.80 48.73
CA THR A 4 -16.99 -7.14 47.64
C THR A 4 -16.21 -7.46 46.37
N LYS A 5 -16.53 -8.60 45.76
CA LYS A 5 -16.20 -8.89 44.35
C LYS A 5 -16.69 -7.73 43.49
N SER A 6 -15.81 -7.24 42.62
CA SER A 6 -16.16 -6.39 41.48
C SER A 6 -17.25 -7.08 40.66
N GLU A 7 -18.48 -6.57 40.69
CA GLU A 7 -19.55 -6.98 39.78
C GLU A 7 -19.15 -6.58 38.35
N THR A 8 -18.75 -7.56 37.53
CA THR A 8 -18.67 -7.37 36.08
C THR A 8 -20.11 -7.18 35.57
N ALA A 9 -20.43 -6.00 35.04
CA ALA A 9 -21.73 -5.75 34.41
C ALA A 9 -21.99 -6.82 33.32
N ALA A 10 -23.20 -7.36 33.29
CA ALA A 10 -23.55 -8.41 32.33
C ALA A 10 -23.48 -7.86 30.90
N THR A 11 -22.96 -8.67 29.96
CA THR A 11 -22.93 -8.28 28.54
C THR A 11 -24.36 -8.27 27.98
N PRO A 12 -24.76 -7.24 27.22
CA PRO A 12 -26.07 -7.18 26.59
C PRO A 12 -26.31 -8.40 25.71
N ILE A 13 -27.50 -8.99 25.82
CA ILE A 13 -27.87 -10.19 25.05
C ILE A 13 -28.77 -9.81 23.88
N ILE A 14 -28.38 -10.22 22.68
CA ILE A 14 -29.19 -10.05 21.46
C ILE A 14 -30.41 -10.97 21.53
N ASN A 15 -31.59 -10.40 21.31
CA ASN A 15 -32.79 -11.19 21.05
C ASN A 15 -32.81 -11.60 19.57
N ALA A 16 -32.47 -12.86 19.29
CA ALA A 16 -32.43 -13.41 17.94
C ALA A 16 -33.78 -13.31 17.21
N GLY A 17 -34.91 -13.43 17.94
CA GLY A 17 -36.25 -13.27 17.37
C GLY A 17 -36.53 -11.83 16.93
N ASP A 18 -36.15 -10.84 17.76
CA ASP A 18 -36.27 -9.42 17.40
C ASP A 18 -35.39 -9.09 16.18
N LEU A 19 -34.14 -9.58 16.17
CA LEU A 19 -33.21 -9.40 15.04
C LEU A 19 -33.78 -10.00 13.75
N HIS A 20 -34.30 -11.22 13.81
CA HIS A 20 -34.92 -11.89 12.67
C HIS A 20 -36.13 -11.10 12.15
N HIS A 21 -36.99 -10.62 13.05
CA HIS A 21 -38.16 -9.83 12.68
C HIS A 21 -37.78 -8.51 11.99
N LEU A 22 -36.83 -7.76 12.54
CA LEU A 22 -36.32 -6.53 11.91
C LEU A 22 -35.76 -6.81 10.51
N MET A 23 -35.02 -7.92 10.37
CA MET A 23 -34.49 -8.34 9.08
C MET A 23 -35.63 -8.70 8.11
N ASP A 24 -36.69 -9.37 8.54
CA ASP A 24 -37.84 -9.73 7.69
C ASP A 24 -38.59 -8.47 7.22
N GLU A 25 -38.83 -7.52 8.11
CA GLU A 25 -39.51 -6.25 7.80
C GLU A 25 -38.77 -5.46 6.70
N VAL A 26 -37.47 -5.21 6.88
CA VAL A 26 -36.70 -4.44 5.88
C VAL A 26 -36.53 -5.21 4.57
N SER A 27 -36.47 -6.54 4.62
CA SER A 27 -36.32 -7.38 3.43
C SER A 27 -37.61 -7.48 2.61
N ALA A 28 -38.77 -7.24 3.20
CA ALA A 28 -40.02 -7.14 2.46
C ALA A 28 -40.05 -5.90 1.53
N ILE A 29 -39.17 -4.92 1.78
CA ILE A 29 -39.07 -3.68 1.00
C ILE A 29 -38.03 -3.88 -0.11
N GLY A 30 -38.51 -4.10 -1.34
CA GLY A 30 -37.67 -4.40 -2.50
C GLY A 30 -37.34 -5.89 -2.68
N GLY A 31 -37.80 -6.76 -1.78
CA GLY A 31 -37.65 -8.21 -1.88
C GLY A 31 -38.68 -8.88 -2.80
N GLY A 32 -38.22 -9.78 -3.66
CA GLY A 32 -39.01 -10.64 -4.52
C GLY A 32 -39.29 -12.03 -3.92
N PRO A 33 -40.30 -12.76 -4.43
CA PRO A 33 -40.67 -14.08 -3.93
C PRO A 33 -39.61 -15.17 -4.18
N ASP A 34 -38.64 -14.91 -5.05
CA ASP A 34 -37.50 -15.77 -5.37
C ASP A 34 -36.26 -15.48 -4.50
N GLY A 35 -36.37 -14.57 -3.54
CA GLY A 35 -35.27 -14.11 -2.68
C GLY A 35 -34.48 -12.95 -3.26
N SER A 36 -34.82 -12.46 -4.46
CA SER A 36 -34.13 -11.32 -5.08
C SER A 36 -34.35 -10.04 -4.28
N MET A 37 -33.31 -9.22 -4.16
CA MET A 37 -33.41 -7.87 -3.62
C MET A 37 -33.21 -6.86 -4.76
N ASN A 38 -34.17 -5.97 -4.93
CA ASN A 38 -34.14 -4.90 -5.92
C ASN A 38 -34.45 -3.57 -5.23
N ARG A 39 -33.52 -3.13 -4.39
CA ARG A 39 -33.61 -1.87 -3.65
C ARG A 39 -32.45 -0.96 -4.04
N LEU A 40 -32.47 -0.49 -5.28
CA LEU A 40 -31.43 0.42 -5.78
C LEU A 40 -31.43 1.73 -4.99
N SER A 41 -30.23 2.29 -4.78
CA SER A 41 -30.10 3.53 -4.02
C SER A 41 -31.01 4.64 -4.54
N LEU A 42 -31.68 5.32 -3.61
CA LEU A 42 -32.59 6.44 -3.84
C LEU A 42 -33.78 6.10 -4.75
N SER A 43 -34.13 4.82 -4.87
CA SER A 43 -35.39 4.38 -5.49
C SER A 43 -36.55 4.54 -4.49
N PRO A 44 -37.81 4.39 -4.93
CA PRO A 44 -38.96 4.35 -4.01
C PRO A 44 -38.83 3.25 -2.94
N GLU A 45 -38.24 2.11 -3.28
CA GLU A 45 -37.99 1.01 -2.35
C GLU A 45 -36.92 1.39 -1.31
N ASP A 46 -35.83 2.06 -1.72
CA ASP A 46 -34.83 2.56 -0.77
C ASP A 46 -35.44 3.65 0.13
N ALA A 47 -36.25 4.56 -0.41
CA ALA A 47 -36.99 5.54 0.37
C ALA A 47 -37.83 4.89 1.48
N ALA A 48 -38.58 3.82 1.15
CA ALA A 48 -39.38 3.09 2.13
C ALA A 48 -38.52 2.37 3.20
N ALA A 49 -37.34 1.84 2.83
CA ALA A 49 -36.43 1.24 3.80
C ALA A 49 -35.76 2.28 4.72
N ARG A 50 -35.46 3.46 4.18
CA ARG A 50 -34.98 4.61 4.97
C ARG A 50 -36.04 5.11 5.94
N ASP A 51 -37.30 5.18 5.52
CA ASP A 51 -38.44 5.55 6.38
C ASP A 51 -38.62 4.52 7.50
N TRP A 52 -38.47 3.23 7.19
CA TRP A 52 -38.46 2.15 8.19
C TRP A 52 -37.34 2.36 9.22
N LEU A 53 -36.12 2.66 8.78
CA LEU A 53 -34.99 2.93 9.68
C LEU A 53 -35.25 4.15 10.55
N VAL A 54 -35.68 5.28 9.96
CA VAL A 54 -36.01 6.49 10.71
C VAL A 54 -37.09 6.22 11.76
N SER A 55 -38.12 5.46 11.40
CA SER A 55 -39.19 5.05 12.32
C SER A 55 -38.65 4.20 13.47
N PHE A 56 -37.76 3.25 13.18
CA PHE A 56 -37.07 2.45 14.20
C PHE A 56 -36.29 3.36 15.16
N LEU A 57 -35.42 4.23 14.62
CA LEU A 57 -34.56 5.12 15.41
C LEU A 57 -35.38 6.03 16.33
N GLN A 58 -36.47 6.61 15.83
CA GLN A 58 -37.38 7.43 16.61
C GLN A 58 -38.13 6.63 17.68
N SER A 59 -38.55 5.40 17.36
CA SER A 59 -39.22 4.52 18.33
C SER A 59 -38.31 4.14 19.50
N GLU A 60 -37.01 4.04 19.23
CA GLU A 60 -35.96 3.85 20.23
C GLU A 60 -35.52 5.18 20.85
N GLY A 61 -36.12 6.33 20.53
CA GLY A 61 -35.78 7.63 21.11
C GLY A 61 -34.39 8.15 20.75
N LEU A 62 -33.79 7.69 19.64
CA LEU A 62 -32.54 8.21 19.12
C LEU A 62 -32.79 9.52 18.37
N LYS A 63 -31.81 10.44 18.42
CA LYS A 63 -31.86 11.66 17.61
C LYS A 63 -31.49 11.31 16.17
N VAL A 64 -32.41 11.53 15.24
CA VAL A 64 -32.17 11.33 13.81
C VAL A 64 -31.51 12.57 13.20
N ALA A 65 -30.47 12.36 12.40
CA ALA A 65 -29.86 13.38 11.55
C ALA A 65 -29.66 12.82 10.13
N VAL A 66 -29.74 13.68 9.13
CA VAL A 66 -29.49 13.35 7.72
C VAL A 66 -28.56 14.40 7.14
N ASP A 67 -27.48 13.95 6.49
CA ASP A 67 -26.49 14.85 5.90
C ASP A 67 -26.80 15.21 4.44
N ARG A 68 -25.90 16.01 3.85
CA ARG A 68 -26.01 16.54 2.48
C ARG A 68 -25.96 15.51 1.36
N ILE A 69 -25.58 14.27 1.65
CA ILE A 69 -25.60 13.16 0.68
C ILE A 69 -26.63 12.09 1.08
N GLY A 70 -27.47 12.39 2.06
CA GLY A 70 -28.56 11.51 2.50
C GLY A 70 -28.13 10.37 3.40
N ASN A 71 -26.93 10.40 3.98
CA ASN A 71 -26.59 9.43 5.03
C ASN A 71 -27.50 9.67 6.23
N ILE A 72 -27.98 8.59 6.85
CA ILE A 72 -28.92 8.65 7.98
C ILE A 72 -28.16 8.25 9.24
N PHE A 73 -28.28 9.06 10.29
CA PHE A 73 -27.63 8.83 11.57
C PHE A 73 -28.66 8.76 12.70
N GLY A 74 -28.60 7.72 13.50
CA GLY A 74 -29.32 7.58 14.76
C GLY A 74 -28.37 7.78 15.93
N ILE A 75 -28.48 8.92 16.61
CA ILE A 75 -27.51 9.37 17.62
C ILE A 75 -28.06 9.11 19.02
N LEU A 76 -27.25 8.42 19.83
CA LEU A 76 -27.49 8.17 21.24
C LEU A 76 -26.40 8.86 22.08
N ASP A 77 -26.73 10.05 22.60
CA ASP A 77 -25.84 10.87 23.42
C ASP A 77 -26.09 10.58 24.91
N TRP A 78 -25.28 9.69 25.47
CA TRP A 78 -25.38 9.24 26.87
C TRP A 78 -24.30 9.83 27.77
N ALA A 79 -23.12 10.07 27.22
CA ALA A 79 -21.92 10.41 27.98
C ALA A 79 -21.49 11.87 27.77
N GLY A 80 -22.21 12.64 26.95
CA GLY A 80 -21.93 14.05 26.68
C GLY A 80 -21.00 14.26 25.48
N PRO A 81 -20.79 15.53 25.06
CA PRO A 81 -20.16 15.85 23.77
C PRO A 81 -18.67 15.47 23.68
N ASP A 82 -17.96 15.47 24.80
CA ASP A 82 -16.52 15.19 24.89
C ASP A 82 -16.22 13.69 25.10
N ALA A 83 -17.25 12.85 25.23
CA ALA A 83 -17.07 11.42 25.39
C ALA A 83 -16.71 10.75 24.05
N PRO A 84 -16.00 9.61 24.12
CA PRO A 84 -15.76 8.75 22.96
C PRO A 84 -17.08 8.41 22.27
N THR A 85 -17.09 8.46 20.95
CA THR A 85 -18.26 8.21 20.11
C THR A 85 -17.95 7.07 19.16
N VAL A 86 -18.74 6.00 19.25
CA VAL A 86 -18.58 4.83 18.38
C VAL A 86 -19.73 4.77 17.40
N MET A 87 -19.41 4.66 16.12
CA MET A 87 -20.38 4.52 15.06
C MET A 87 -20.42 3.07 14.58
N THR A 88 -21.61 2.57 14.26
CA THR A 88 -21.83 1.27 13.67
C THR A 88 -22.96 1.32 12.67
N GLY A 89 -22.89 0.51 11.62
CA GLY A 89 -23.85 0.53 10.53
C GLY A 89 -23.25 -0.04 9.27
N SER A 90 -23.94 0.18 8.16
CA SER A 90 -23.53 -0.20 6.80
C SER A 90 -24.50 0.51 5.83
N HIS A 91 -24.99 -0.16 4.78
CA HIS A 91 -25.93 0.37 3.80
C HIS A 91 -27.24 -0.43 3.72
N LEU A 92 -28.30 0.21 3.22
CA LEU A 92 -29.58 -0.43 2.94
C LEU A 92 -29.80 -0.65 1.44
N ASP A 93 -29.14 0.08 0.56
CA ASP A 93 -29.28 -0.16 -0.89
C ASP A 93 -28.63 -1.47 -1.32
N SER A 94 -29.12 -2.05 -2.43
CA SER A 94 -28.66 -3.33 -2.97
C SER A 94 -28.28 -3.22 -4.44
N GLN A 95 -27.49 -4.18 -4.94
CA GLN A 95 -27.42 -4.49 -6.37
C GLN A 95 -28.81 -4.84 -6.95
N PRO A 96 -29.01 -4.73 -8.28
CA PRO A 96 -30.14 -5.33 -8.96
C PRO A 96 -30.08 -6.86 -8.82
N ASN A 97 -31.19 -7.49 -8.46
CA ASN A 97 -31.26 -8.92 -8.12
C ASN A 97 -30.21 -9.35 -7.07
N GLY A 98 -29.95 -8.46 -6.11
CA GLY A 98 -29.03 -8.70 -5.00
C GLY A 98 -29.58 -9.70 -3.98
N GLY A 99 -28.79 -9.89 -2.93
CA GLY A 99 -29.14 -10.71 -1.79
C GLY A 99 -29.88 -9.94 -0.69
N ARG A 100 -30.37 -10.70 0.29
CA ARG A 100 -31.17 -10.14 1.38
C ARG A 100 -30.32 -9.46 2.46
N PHE A 101 -29.06 -9.86 2.63
CA PHE A 101 -28.25 -9.59 3.82
C PHE A 101 -27.12 -8.59 3.58
N ASP A 102 -26.59 -8.54 2.37
CA ASP A 102 -25.58 -7.58 1.94
C ASP A 102 -25.94 -6.13 2.34
N GLY A 103 -25.04 -5.48 3.10
CA GLY A 103 -25.25 -4.21 3.79
C GLY A 103 -26.32 -4.20 4.89
N ALA A 104 -27.55 -4.56 4.52
CA ALA A 104 -28.75 -4.38 5.33
C ALA A 104 -28.67 -5.12 6.67
N TYR A 105 -27.99 -6.27 6.70
CA TYR A 105 -27.73 -7.00 7.95
C TYR A 105 -26.91 -6.16 8.94
N GLY A 106 -25.92 -5.40 8.49
CA GLY A 106 -25.11 -4.52 9.34
C GLY A 106 -25.95 -3.42 9.99
N VAL A 107 -26.82 -2.77 9.22
CA VAL A 107 -27.74 -1.73 9.73
C VAL A 107 -28.74 -2.32 10.72
N VAL A 108 -29.35 -3.46 10.39
CA VAL A 108 -30.31 -4.17 11.26
C VAL A 108 -29.64 -4.67 12.55
N ALA A 109 -28.41 -5.17 12.47
CA ALA A 109 -27.66 -5.63 13.63
C ALA A 109 -27.25 -4.47 14.53
N ALA A 110 -26.86 -3.32 13.97
CA ALA A 110 -26.60 -2.09 14.75
C ALA A 110 -27.87 -1.66 15.52
N CYS A 111 -29.04 -1.70 14.87
CA CYS A 111 -30.33 -1.46 15.50
C CYS A 111 -30.61 -2.42 16.67
N ALA A 112 -30.44 -3.73 16.46
CA ALA A 112 -30.64 -4.74 17.48
C ALA A 112 -29.64 -4.62 18.65
N ALA A 113 -28.37 -4.34 18.35
CA ALA A 113 -27.30 -4.17 19.33
C ALA A 113 -27.55 -2.96 20.23
N VAL A 114 -27.87 -1.80 19.64
CA VAL A 114 -28.19 -0.59 20.42
C VAL A 114 -29.42 -0.83 21.30
N ARG A 115 -30.49 -1.45 20.78
CA ARG A 115 -31.66 -1.81 21.59
C ARG A 115 -31.30 -2.71 22.78
N ALA A 116 -30.45 -3.73 22.57
CA ALA A 116 -30.01 -4.61 23.65
C ALA A 116 -29.17 -3.87 24.69
N ILE A 117 -28.22 -3.02 24.25
CA ILE A 117 -27.39 -2.19 25.12
C ILE A 117 -28.27 -1.24 25.94
N LYS A 118 -29.25 -0.58 25.31
CA LYS A 118 -30.22 0.30 25.99
C LYS A 118 -30.94 -0.41 27.13
N ARG A 119 -31.50 -1.60 26.85
CA ARG A 119 -32.20 -2.41 27.86
C ARG A 119 -31.27 -2.76 29.03
N GLU A 120 -30.03 -3.13 28.74
CA GLU A 120 -29.04 -3.46 29.79
C GLU A 120 -28.62 -2.24 30.61
N VAL A 121 -28.41 -1.08 29.97
CA VAL A 121 -28.14 0.19 30.66
C VAL A 121 -29.29 0.54 31.62
N GLU A 122 -30.53 0.42 31.15
CA GLU A 122 -31.73 0.68 31.96
C GLU A 122 -31.87 -0.32 33.13
N ALA A 123 -31.60 -1.61 32.89
CA ALA A 123 -31.72 -2.66 33.89
C ALA A 123 -30.62 -2.60 34.97
N SER A 124 -29.37 -2.34 34.56
CA SER A 124 -28.21 -2.29 35.45
C SER A 124 -28.03 -0.93 36.14
N GLY A 125 -28.64 0.13 35.60
CA GLY A 125 -28.38 1.51 36.04
C GLY A 125 -26.96 1.99 35.70
N LEU A 126 -26.26 1.32 34.78
CA LEU A 126 -24.94 1.74 34.29
C LEU A 126 -25.02 3.17 33.76
N ARG A 127 -23.98 3.96 34.01
CA ARG A 127 -23.78 5.25 33.32
C ARG A 127 -22.78 5.03 32.18
N PRO A 128 -23.24 5.02 30.91
CA PRO A 128 -22.34 4.81 29.79
C PRO A 128 -21.25 5.88 29.73
N LYS A 129 -20.05 5.48 29.32
CA LYS A 129 -18.88 6.34 29.13
C LYS A 129 -18.62 6.71 27.67
N ALA A 130 -19.44 6.21 26.75
CA ALA A 130 -19.35 6.48 25.32
C ALA A 130 -20.73 6.77 24.74
N ASN A 131 -20.75 7.53 23.64
CA ASN A 131 -21.92 7.74 22.80
C ASN A 131 -21.93 6.73 21.65
N LEU A 132 -23.12 6.41 21.17
CA LEU A 132 -23.30 5.47 20.05
C LEU A 132 -24.01 6.16 18.89
N ILE A 133 -23.60 5.82 17.67
CA ILE A 133 -24.25 6.27 16.44
C ILE A 133 -24.56 5.04 15.57
N ILE A 134 -25.82 4.90 15.15
CA ILE A 134 -26.20 4.00 14.06
C ILE A 134 -26.11 4.79 12.75
N VAL A 135 -25.54 4.21 11.70
CA VAL A 135 -25.48 4.84 10.37
C VAL A 135 -26.05 3.95 9.28
N ASN A 136 -26.72 4.58 8.30
CA ASN A 136 -27.00 4.01 6.99
C ASN A 136 -26.35 4.90 5.92
N TRP A 137 -25.35 4.36 5.22
CA TRP A 137 -24.63 5.03 4.15
C TRP A 137 -25.42 5.01 2.84
N THR A 138 -25.30 6.09 2.07
CA THR A 138 -26.01 6.21 0.79
C THR A 138 -25.18 5.69 -0.38
N ASN A 139 -25.76 4.78 -1.18
CA ASN A 139 -25.20 4.36 -2.46
C ASN A 139 -23.81 3.71 -2.28
N GLU A 140 -23.74 2.73 -1.37
CA GLU A 140 -22.56 1.90 -1.18
C GLU A 140 -22.30 1.11 -2.46
N GLU A 141 -23.34 0.47 -3.00
CA GLU A 141 -23.22 -0.50 -4.09
C GLU A 141 -22.77 0.13 -5.40
N GLY A 142 -23.02 1.42 -5.55
CA GLY A 142 -22.81 2.17 -6.79
C GLY A 142 -23.69 1.69 -7.95
N ALA A 143 -24.64 0.78 -7.70
CA ALA A 143 -25.42 0.10 -8.74
C ALA A 143 -26.17 1.07 -9.66
N ARG A 144 -26.79 2.10 -9.07
CA ARG A 144 -27.54 3.12 -9.80
C ARG A 144 -26.69 4.35 -10.12
N PHE A 145 -25.90 4.83 -9.16
CA PHE A 145 -25.03 6.00 -9.32
C PHE A 145 -23.58 5.61 -9.07
N GLN A 146 -22.68 5.91 -10.00
CA GLN A 146 -21.26 5.60 -9.86
C GLN A 146 -20.49 6.82 -9.35
N PRO A 147 -19.48 6.66 -8.46
CA PRO A 147 -18.93 5.39 -7.95
C PRO A 147 -19.69 4.79 -6.76
N SER A 148 -19.29 3.57 -6.36
CA SER A 148 -19.61 2.92 -5.08
C SER A 148 -19.06 3.70 -3.87
N LEU A 149 -19.52 3.36 -2.65
CA LEU A 149 -19.13 3.98 -1.37
C LEU A 149 -19.41 5.48 -1.30
N LEU A 150 -20.40 5.96 -2.05
CA LEU A 150 -20.55 7.40 -2.30
C LEU A 150 -20.83 8.18 -1.01
N GLY A 151 -21.72 7.65 -0.16
CA GLY A 151 -22.14 8.29 1.08
C GLY A 151 -21.01 8.41 2.11
N SER A 152 -20.32 7.31 2.38
CA SER A 152 -19.20 7.27 3.33
C SER A 152 -17.99 8.06 2.82
N ALA A 153 -17.68 8.00 1.52
CA ALA A 153 -16.59 8.79 0.94
C ALA A 153 -16.85 10.31 1.02
N VAL A 154 -18.11 10.76 0.87
CA VAL A 154 -18.47 12.18 1.09
C VAL A 154 -18.36 12.56 2.56
N TYR A 155 -18.76 11.67 3.48
CA TYR A 155 -18.67 11.91 4.92
C TYR A 155 -17.21 11.98 5.40
N ALA A 156 -16.35 11.09 4.90
CA ALA A 156 -14.91 11.07 5.17
C ALA A 156 -14.13 12.19 4.44
N GLY A 157 -14.78 12.92 3.53
CA GLY A 157 -14.16 14.01 2.77
C GLY A 157 -13.28 13.56 1.60
N GLU A 158 -13.33 12.29 1.22
CA GLU A 158 -12.62 11.73 0.05
C GLU A 158 -13.27 12.19 -1.27
N ILE A 159 -14.59 12.37 -1.26
CA ILE A 159 -15.37 12.85 -2.41
C ILE A 159 -16.07 14.17 -2.06
N ASP A 160 -15.97 15.15 -2.95
CA ASP A 160 -16.72 16.39 -2.82
C ASP A 160 -18.23 16.15 -2.99
N ALA A 161 -19.05 16.72 -2.10
CA ALA A 161 -20.49 16.50 -2.16
C ALA A 161 -21.15 17.09 -3.39
N ALA A 162 -20.68 18.23 -3.92
CA ALA A 162 -21.26 18.77 -5.15
C ALA A 162 -20.98 17.85 -6.34
N TYR A 163 -19.80 17.24 -6.38
CA TYR A 163 -19.48 16.18 -7.34
C TYR A 163 -20.40 14.96 -7.19
N ALA A 164 -20.59 14.49 -5.95
CA ALA A 164 -21.43 13.33 -5.65
C ALA A 164 -22.90 13.57 -6.01
N LEU A 165 -23.46 14.71 -5.60
CA LEU A 165 -24.82 15.14 -5.92
C LEU A 165 -25.06 15.27 -7.43
N ALA A 166 -24.02 15.61 -8.21
CA ALA A 166 -24.09 15.72 -9.65
C ALA A 166 -23.95 14.38 -10.41
N ARG A 167 -23.66 13.25 -9.73
CA ARG A 167 -23.63 11.93 -10.40
C ARG A 167 -25.01 11.59 -10.93
N ARG A 168 -25.07 11.04 -12.15
CA ARG A 168 -26.33 10.73 -12.84
C ARG A 168 -26.44 9.23 -13.11
N ASP A 169 -27.66 8.73 -13.00
CA ASP A 169 -28.01 7.36 -13.39
C ASP A 169 -28.16 7.23 -14.92
N GLY A 170 -28.46 6.02 -15.39
CA GLY A 170 -28.65 5.73 -16.82
C GLY A 170 -29.84 6.46 -17.47
N SER A 171 -30.76 7.01 -16.68
CA SER A 171 -31.89 7.82 -17.16
C SER A 171 -31.60 9.33 -17.13
N GLY A 172 -30.43 9.72 -16.64
CA GLY A 172 -30.02 11.11 -16.52
C GLY A 172 -30.51 11.79 -15.25
N VAL A 173 -31.15 11.10 -14.30
CA VAL A 173 -31.50 11.66 -12.98
C VAL A 173 -30.24 11.74 -12.13
N SER A 174 -30.01 12.86 -11.45
CA SER A 174 -28.87 13.03 -10.54
C SER A 174 -29.14 12.55 -9.12
N VAL A 175 -28.09 12.27 -8.36
CA VAL A 175 -28.18 11.93 -6.92
C VAL A 175 -28.92 13.02 -6.14
N GLY A 176 -28.62 14.30 -6.40
CA GLY A 176 -29.30 15.41 -5.75
C GLY A 176 -30.80 15.48 -6.07
N GLU A 177 -31.18 15.28 -7.34
CA GLU A 177 -32.59 15.21 -7.76
C GLU A 177 -33.31 14.01 -7.11
N ALA A 178 -32.64 12.86 -6.99
CA ALA A 178 -33.21 11.66 -6.37
C ALA A 178 -33.37 11.82 -4.84
N LEU A 179 -32.38 12.38 -4.15
CA LEU A 179 -32.44 12.68 -2.71
C LEU A 179 -33.56 13.67 -2.38
N ASP A 180 -33.70 14.74 -3.17
CA ASP A 180 -34.77 15.72 -3.00
C ASP A 180 -36.16 15.08 -3.21
N ALA A 181 -36.29 14.23 -4.24
CA ALA A 181 -37.54 13.53 -4.54
C ALA A 181 -38.01 12.59 -3.41
N ILE A 182 -37.09 11.96 -2.69
CA ILE A 182 -37.40 11.10 -1.54
C ILE A 182 -37.34 11.85 -0.20
N GLN A 183 -37.06 13.15 -0.22
CA GLN A 183 -36.95 14.02 0.96
C GLN A 183 -35.82 13.65 1.94
N TYR A 184 -34.72 13.09 1.44
CA TYR A 184 -33.51 12.76 2.21
C TYR A 184 -32.31 13.65 1.91
N LEU A 185 -32.50 14.79 1.23
CA LEU A 185 -31.46 15.81 1.08
C LEU A 185 -31.35 16.63 2.39
N GLY A 186 -30.52 16.16 3.32
CA GLY A 186 -30.32 16.79 4.63
C GLY A 186 -29.19 17.82 4.67
N GLU A 187 -28.88 18.31 5.87
CA GLU A 187 -27.80 19.30 6.10
C GLU A 187 -26.93 18.97 7.31
N ALA A 188 -27.30 17.98 8.12
CA ALA A 188 -26.72 17.75 9.44
C ALA A 188 -25.95 16.42 9.50
N ALA A 189 -24.62 16.51 9.60
CA ALA A 189 -23.75 15.38 9.88
C ALA A 189 -23.30 15.42 11.36
N PRO A 190 -23.26 14.28 12.09
CA PRO A 190 -22.59 14.23 13.39
C PRO A 190 -21.07 14.41 13.23
N LYS A 191 -20.37 14.68 14.34
CA LYS A 191 -18.90 14.69 14.37
C LYS A 191 -18.35 13.34 13.89
N ILE A 192 -17.14 13.37 13.31
CA ILE A 192 -16.39 12.14 13.00
C ILE A 192 -16.28 11.30 14.29
N PRO A 193 -16.64 10.00 14.25
CA PRO A 193 -16.58 9.14 15.42
C PRO A 193 -15.13 8.80 15.80
N ASP A 194 -14.91 8.40 17.03
CA ASP A 194 -13.61 7.93 17.52
C ASP A 194 -13.33 6.48 17.08
N ALA A 195 -14.37 5.72 16.70
CA ALA A 195 -14.25 4.41 16.09
C ALA A 195 -15.47 4.07 15.22
N TYR A 196 -15.26 3.33 14.13
CA TYR A 196 -16.31 2.78 13.27
C TYR A 196 -16.23 1.24 13.20
N ILE A 197 -17.33 0.56 13.53
CA ILE A 197 -17.43 -0.90 13.49
C ILE A 197 -18.57 -1.29 12.55
N GLU A 198 -18.21 -1.86 11.40
CA GLU A 198 -19.15 -2.37 10.41
C GLU A 198 -19.30 -3.89 10.56
N LEU A 199 -20.54 -4.37 10.66
CA LEU A 199 -20.84 -5.80 10.61
C LEU A 199 -21.40 -6.13 9.23
N HIS A 200 -20.86 -7.17 8.62
CA HIS A 200 -21.23 -7.59 7.28
C HIS A 200 -21.37 -9.12 7.18
N ILE A 201 -21.92 -9.60 6.08
CA ILE A 201 -21.68 -10.99 5.65
C ILE A 201 -20.30 -11.08 5.00
N GLU A 202 -19.67 -12.26 5.01
CA GLU A 202 -18.36 -12.42 4.36
C GLU A 202 -18.45 -12.17 2.85
N GLY A 203 -19.52 -12.66 2.22
CA GLY A 203 -19.67 -12.63 0.76
C GLY A 203 -18.71 -13.56 0.02
N ALA A 204 -18.03 -14.43 0.74
CA ALA A 204 -17.11 -15.45 0.25
C ALA A 204 -17.20 -16.71 1.13
N ALA A 205 -16.46 -17.76 0.76
CA ALA A 205 -16.55 -19.07 1.39
C ALA A 205 -15.42 -19.34 2.41
N SER A 206 -14.61 -18.36 2.81
CA SER A 206 -13.43 -18.58 3.64
C SER A 206 -13.79 -19.05 5.05
N LEU A 207 -14.82 -18.45 5.67
CA LEU A 207 -15.31 -18.88 6.98
C LEU A 207 -15.95 -20.27 6.91
N GLU A 208 -16.78 -20.52 5.90
CA GLU A 208 -17.41 -21.82 5.67
C GLU A 208 -16.35 -22.92 5.45
N ASN A 209 -15.36 -22.65 4.59
CA ASN A 209 -14.23 -23.57 4.33
C ASN A 209 -13.36 -23.81 5.57
N ALA A 210 -13.19 -22.79 6.42
CA ALA A 210 -12.46 -22.92 7.67
C ALA A 210 -13.28 -23.58 8.80
N GLY A 211 -14.59 -23.78 8.60
CA GLY A 211 -15.49 -24.25 9.65
C GLY A 211 -15.61 -23.26 10.82
N LEU A 212 -15.45 -21.97 10.56
CA LEU A 212 -15.51 -20.89 11.54
C LEU A 212 -16.75 -20.03 11.31
N ARG A 213 -17.27 -19.43 12.38
CA ARG A 213 -18.54 -18.67 12.37
C ARG A 213 -18.36 -17.17 12.48
N PHE A 214 -17.12 -16.71 12.63
CA PHE A 214 -16.80 -15.30 12.80
C PHE A 214 -15.47 -14.96 12.16
N GLY A 215 -15.46 -13.85 11.44
CA GLY A 215 -14.29 -13.29 10.77
C GLY A 215 -14.11 -11.82 11.09
N VAL A 216 -12.88 -11.36 10.97
CA VAL A 216 -12.52 -9.95 11.08
C VAL A 216 -11.67 -9.60 9.88
N PHE A 217 -12.12 -8.66 9.06
CA PHE A 217 -11.31 -8.15 7.98
C PHE A 217 -10.16 -7.34 8.58
N SER A 218 -8.93 -7.78 8.32
CA SER A 218 -7.72 -7.11 8.81
C SER A 218 -7.06 -6.26 7.74
N ARG A 219 -7.37 -6.54 6.46
CA ARG A 219 -6.80 -5.88 5.29
C ARG A 219 -7.87 -5.70 4.24
N TYR A 220 -7.77 -4.62 3.47
CA TYR A 220 -8.59 -4.36 2.30
C TYR A 220 -7.73 -4.19 1.06
N TRP A 221 -8.21 -4.71 -0.07
CA TRP A 221 -7.49 -4.66 -1.32
C TRP A 221 -7.65 -3.30 -2.02
N GLY A 222 -6.56 -2.87 -2.61
CA GLY A 222 -6.56 -1.72 -3.51
C GLY A 222 -7.20 -2.11 -4.84
N ALA A 223 -7.69 -1.09 -5.55
CA ALA A 223 -8.24 -1.24 -6.89
C ALA A 223 -7.79 -0.09 -7.79
N VAL A 224 -7.55 -0.39 -9.06
CA VAL A 224 -7.30 0.60 -10.10
C VAL A 224 -8.26 0.32 -11.24
N LYS A 225 -9.12 1.29 -11.57
CA LYS A 225 -10.15 1.17 -12.59
C LYS A 225 -9.87 2.15 -13.73
N TYR A 226 -9.72 1.64 -14.95
CA TYR A 226 -9.51 2.43 -16.16
C TYR A 226 -10.78 2.45 -17.01
N ARG A 227 -11.12 3.63 -17.54
CA ARG A 227 -11.96 3.77 -18.72
C ARG A 227 -11.09 4.12 -19.91
N LEU A 228 -10.78 3.14 -20.74
CA LEU A 228 -9.85 3.26 -21.86
C LEU A 228 -10.60 3.18 -23.18
N ALA A 229 -10.39 4.13 -24.09
CA ALA A 229 -10.90 4.07 -25.45
C ALA A 229 -9.77 3.81 -26.45
N PHE A 230 -9.88 2.76 -27.27
CA PHE A 230 -9.10 2.64 -28.51
C PHE A 230 -9.84 3.35 -29.64
N LEU A 231 -9.09 4.13 -30.43
CA LEU A 231 -9.60 5.00 -31.49
C LEU A 231 -9.02 4.58 -32.84
N GLY A 232 -9.85 3.90 -33.62
CA GLY A 232 -9.57 3.39 -34.96
C GLY A 232 -10.25 4.21 -36.06
N ARG A 233 -10.59 3.54 -37.16
CA ARG A 233 -11.27 4.17 -38.31
C ARG A 233 -12.29 3.22 -38.91
N GLN A 234 -13.50 3.74 -39.08
CA GLN A 234 -14.61 3.02 -39.69
C GLN A 234 -14.27 2.65 -41.14
N ALA A 235 -14.51 1.40 -41.54
CA ALA A 235 -14.32 0.93 -42.91
C ALA A 235 -15.25 -0.25 -43.20
N HIS A 236 -15.53 -0.55 -44.46
CA HIS A 236 -16.33 -1.74 -44.80
C HIS A 236 -15.46 -3.01 -44.70
N THR A 237 -15.94 -4.02 -43.98
CA THR A 237 -15.20 -5.28 -43.73
C THR A 237 -14.97 -6.14 -44.98
N GLY A 238 -15.64 -5.88 -46.10
CA GLY A 238 -15.48 -6.62 -47.35
C GLY A 238 -14.34 -6.06 -48.21
N PRO A 239 -14.50 -4.86 -48.79
CA PRO A 239 -13.55 -4.31 -49.76
C PRO A 239 -12.28 -3.74 -49.14
N THR A 240 -12.25 -3.46 -47.83
CA THR A 240 -11.07 -2.85 -47.18
C THR A 240 -10.01 -3.91 -46.88
N PRO A 241 -8.80 -3.85 -47.48
CA PRO A 241 -7.72 -4.79 -47.20
C PRO A 241 -7.30 -4.77 -45.73
N MET A 242 -6.87 -5.91 -45.19
CA MET A 242 -6.51 -6.02 -43.76
C MET A 242 -5.41 -5.04 -43.33
N ALA A 243 -4.40 -4.82 -44.18
CA ALA A 243 -3.28 -3.91 -43.90
C ALA A 243 -3.71 -2.43 -43.73
N GLU A 244 -4.84 -2.05 -44.31
CA GLU A 244 -5.37 -0.67 -44.26
C GLU A 244 -6.35 -0.44 -43.11
N ARG A 245 -6.72 -1.52 -42.39
CA ARG A 245 -7.66 -1.42 -41.27
C ARG A 245 -6.99 -0.78 -40.06
N ARG A 246 -7.82 -0.08 -39.29
CA ARG A 246 -7.49 0.57 -38.03
C ARG A 246 -8.60 0.15 -37.07
N ASP A 247 -8.54 -1.10 -36.66
CA ASP A 247 -9.63 -1.79 -35.97
C ASP A 247 -9.50 -1.62 -34.45
N ALA A 248 -10.37 -0.79 -33.87
CA ALA A 248 -10.36 -0.51 -32.44
C ALA A 248 -10.72 -1.74 -31.60
N LEU A 249 -11.59 -2.62 -32.12
CA LEU A 249 -12.01 -3.83 -31.42
C LEU A 249 -10.89 -4.87 -31.39
N LEU A 250 -10.07 -4.94 -32.45
CA LEU A 250 -8.86 -5.77 -32.45
C LEU A 250 -7.86 -5.33 -31.36
N ALA A 251 -7.65 -4.02 -31.19
CA ALA A 251 -6.80 -3.49 -30.12
C ALA A 251 -7.33 -3.87 -28.72
N ALA A 252 -8.65 -3.74 -28.53
CA ALA A 252 -9.32 -4.16 -27.30
C ALA A 252 -9.12 -5.66 -27.01
N ALA A 253 -9.28 -6.50 -28.04
CA ALA A 253 -9.09 -7.95 -27.91
C ALA A 253 -7.66 -8.33 -27.51
N HIS A 254 -6.63 -7.67 -28.08
CA HIS A 254 -5.24 -7.86 -27.66
C HIS A 254 -5.09 -7.53 -26.17
N LEU A 255 -5.57 -6.37 -25.73
CA LEU A 255 -5.42 -5.94 -24.34
C LEU A 255 -6.12 -6.88 -23.35
N ILE A 256 -7.34 -7.34 -23.67
CA ILE A 256 -8.09 -8.30 -22.84
C ILE A 256 -7.28 -9.58 -22.62
N THR A 257 -6.62 -10.10 -23.68
CA THR A 257 -5.79 -11.30 -23.55
C THR A 257 -4.52 -11.06 -22.73
N GLU A 258 -3.90 -9.88 -22.85
CA GLU A 258 -2.71 -9.51 -22.06
C GLU A 258 -3.05 -9.39 -20.57
N LEU A 259 -4.18 -8.76 -20.23
CA LEU A 259 -4.69 -8.64 -18.85
C LEU A 259 -4.90 -10.00 -18.19
N LYS A 260 -5.51 -10.96 -18.91
CA LYS A 260 -5.64 -12.33 -18.40
C LYS A 260 -4.28 -12.96 -18.12
N GLY A 261 -3.31 -12.75 -19.02
CA GLY A 261 -1.94 -13.21 -18.84
C GLY A 261 -1.24 -12.59 -17.63
N MET A 262 -1.53 -11.33 -17.28
CA MET A 262 -1.02 -10.69 -16.06
C MET A 262 -1.52 -11.41 -14.80
N ALA A 263 -2.83 -11.66 -14.72
CA ALA A 263 -3.42 -12.41 -13.61
C ALA A 263 -2.85 -13.84 -13.51
N ASP A 264 -2.66 -14.53 -14.65
CA ASP A 264 -2.10 -15.89 -14.65
C ASP A 264 -0.67 -15.97 -14.09
N ARG A 265 0.14 -14.92 -14.31
CA ARG A 265 1.50 -14.86 -13.76
C ARG A 265 1.51 -14.53 -12.28
N ALA A 266 0.59 -13.68 -11.83
CA ALA A 266 0.53 -13.21 -10.44
C ALA A 266 -0.29 -14.14 -9.52
N GLY A 267 -1.07 -15.06 -10.07
CA GLY A 267 -1.88 -16.00 -9.29
C GLY A 267 -2.94 -15.28 -8.46
N LEU A 268 -3.02 -15.60 -7.17
CA LEU A 268 -4.00 -15.01 -6.26
C LEU A 268 -3.67 -13.57 -5.84
N GLU A 269 -2.51 -13.02 -6.19
CA GLU A 269 -2.09 -11.69 -5.74
C GLU A 269 -2.64 -10.56 -6.61
N LEU A 270 -3.15 -10.85 -7.82
CA LEU A 270 -3.67 -9.84 -8.74
C LEU A 270 -4.93 -10.34 -9.44
N HIS A 271 -6.04 -9.65 -9.22
CA HIS A 271 -7.25 -9.85 -9.99
C HIS A 271 -7.31 -8.82 -11.11
N THR A 272 -7.64 -9.27 -12.32
CA THR A 272 -7.88 -8.39 -13.47
C THR A 272 -9.25 -8.67 -14.06
N SER A 273 -9.90 -7.64 -14.58
CA SER A 273 -11.18 -7.77 -15.27
C SER A 273 -11.33 -6.72 -16.35
N VAL A 274 -12.03 -7.08 -17.43
CA VAL A 274 -12.69 -6.14 -18.32
C VAL A 274 -14.18 -6.41 -18.23
N GLY A 275 -14.84 -5.76 -17.28
CA GLY A 275 -16.23 -6.05 -16.94
C GLY A 275 -17.25 -5.50 -17.96
N ARG A 276 -16.85 -4.51 -18.76
CA ARG A 276 -17.69 -3.88 -19.78
C ARG A 276 -16.85 -3.46 -20.99
N LEU A 277 -17.40 -3.72 -22.18
CA LEU A 277 -16.86 -3.32 -23.47
C LEU A 277 -17.96 -2.63 -24.29
N GLU A 278 -17.71 -1.39 -24.70
CA GLU A 278 -18.59 -0.66 -25.61
C GLU A 278 -17.90 -0.56 -26.97
N VAL A 279 -18.60 -0.94 -28.04
CA VAL A 279 -18.06 -0.94 -29.40
C VAL A 279 -18.89 0.00 -30.25
N SER A 280 -18.24 0.80 -31.11
CA SER A 280 -18.89 1.67 -32.07
C SER A 280 -18.34 1.46 -33.48
N PRO A 281 -19.17 1.40 -34.53
CA PRO A 281 -20.64 1.45 -34.51
C PRO A 281 -21.32 0.11 -34.17
N ASN A 282 -20.55 -0.92 -33.80
CA ASN A 282 -21.03 -2.28 -33.48
C ASN A 282 -21.86 -2.97 -34.59
N SER A 283 -21.56 -2.66 -35.86
CA SER A 283 -22.21 -3.29 -37.02
C SER A 283 -21.34 -4.43 -37.57
N PRO A 284 -21.91 -5.62 -37.87
CA PRO A 284 -21.13 -6.79 -38.29
C PRO A 284 -20.37 -6.62 -39.61
N ASN A 285 -20.77 -5.66 -40.45
CA ASN A 285 -20.15 -5.40 -41.76
C ASN A 285 -19.21 -4.18 -41.76
N VAL A 286 -18.87 -3.67 -40.58
CA VAL A 286 -18.09 -2.44 -40.41
C VAL A 286 -16.94 -2.68 -39.43
N VAL A 287 -15.74 -2.26 -39.82
CA VAL A 287 -14.57 -2.20 -38.94
C VAL A 287 -14.83 -1.16 -37.84
N PRO A 288 -14.79 -1.53 -36.54
CA PRO A 288 -15.07 -0.60 -35.45
C PRO A 288 -14.08 0.56 -35.38
N ASN A 289 -14.61 1.77 -35.22
CA ASN A 289 -13.79 2.97 -35.05
C ASN A 289 -13.51 3.29 -33.58
N GLU A 290 -14.28 2.74 -32.64
CA GLU A 290 -14.06 2.94 -31.21
C GLU A 290 -14.40 1.67 -30.43
N ALA A 291 -13.55 1.37 -29.44
CA ALA A 291 -13.81 0.34 -28.44
C ALA A 291 -13.41 0.87 -27.06
N VAL A 292 -14.37 0.99 -26.15
CA VAL A 292 -14.18 1.50 -24.78
C VAL A 292 -14.22 0.35 -23.79
N LEU A 293 -13.10 0.12 -23.09
CA LEU A 293 -12.92 -0.89 -22.07
C LEU A 293 -13.06 -0.26 -20.68
N PHE A 294 -13.75 -0.99 -19.80
CA PHE A 294 -13.80 -0.72 -18.37
C PHE A 294 -12.95 -1.78 -17.68
N ILE A 295 -11.69 -1.43 -17.43
CA ILE A 295 -10.66 -2.33 -16.93
C ILE A 295 -10.55 -2.15 -15.43
N GLU A 296 -10.36 -3.22 -14.70
CA GLU A 296 -10.13 -3.21 -13.26
C GLU A 296 -8.96 -4.11 -12.90
N LEU A 297 -8.07 -3.60 -12.05
CA LEU A 297 -6.99 -4.33 -11.39
C LEU A 297 -7.25 -4.27 -9.88
N ARG A 298 -7.12 -5.38 -9.15
CA ARG A 298 -7.19 -5.40 -7.68
C ARG A 298 -6.04 -6.22 -7.09
N SER A 299 -5.49 -5.75 -5.99
CA SER A 299 -4.51 -6.52 -5.20
C SER A 299 -4.53 -6.09 -3.74
N GLY A 300 -4.24 -7.04 -2.85
CA GLY A 300 -3.99 -6.79 -1.43
C GLY A 300 -2.63 -6.12 -1.17
N SER A 301 -1.70 -6.18 -2.14
CA SER A 301 -0.41 -5.50 -2.10
C SER A 301 -0.47 -4.19 -2.91
N PRO A 302 -0.23 -3.02 -2.28
CA PRO A 302 -0.05 -1.76 -3.00
C PRO A 302 1.01 -1.84 -4.10
N GLU A 303 2.08 -2.61 -3.87
CA GLU A 303 3.23 -2.75 -4.75
C GLU A 303 2.90 -3.58 -5.99
N VAL A 304 2.17 -4.69 -5.82
CA VAL A 304 1.65 -5.54 -6.90
C VAL A 304 0.65 -4.75 -7.74
N LEU A 305 -0.27 -4.01 -7.09
CA LEU A 305 -1.24 -3.18 -7.81
C LEU A 305 -0.57 -2.09 -8.65
N ALA A 306 0.41 -1.38 -8.08
CA ALA A 306 1.15 -0.34 -8.78
C ALA A 306 2.03 -0.91 -9.91
N ALA A 307 2.58 -2.12 -9.74
CA ALA A 307 3.30 -2.81 -10.80
C ALA A 307 2.38 -3.23 -11.95
N ALA A 308 1.21 -3.80 -11.61
CA ALA A 308 0.20 -4.20 -12.57
C ALA A 308 -0.35 -3.00 -13.35
N GLU A 309 -0.53 -1.84 -12.71
CA GLU A 309 -0.93 -0.61 -13.40
C GLU A 309 0.11 -0.17 -14.43
N ARG A 310 1.41 -0.17 -14.09
CA ARG A 310 2.48 0.16 -15.05
C ARG A 310 2.57 -0.84 -16.20
N GLU A 311 2.40 -2.13 -15.89
CA GLU A 311 2.35 -3.16 -16.94
C GLU A 311 1.13 -2.93 -17.84
N LEU A 312 -0.04 -2.61 -17.28
CA LEU A 312 -1.23 -2.26 -18.04
C LEU A 312 -0.96 -1.10 -19.00
N GLU A 313 -0.34 0.00 -18.55
CA GLU A 313 0.00 1.15 -19.40
C GLU A 313 0.89 0.76 -20.60
N LEU A 314 1.88 -0.11 -20.37
CA LEU A 314 2.72 -0.67 -21.44
C LEU A 314 1.89 -1.55 -22.40
N LYS A 315 1.02 -2.41 -21.87
CA LYS A 315 0.16 -3.30 -22.66
C LYS A 315 -0.88 -2.55 -23.47
N ILE A 316 -1.40 -1.42 -22.96
CA ILE A 316 -2.27 -0.51 -23.71
C ILE A 316 -1.54 0.00 -24.95
N SER A 317 -0.33 0.53 -24.77
CA SER A 317 0.49 1.10 -25.84
C SER A 317 0.84 0.04 -26.90
N GLN A 318 1.27 -1.15 -26.46
CA GLN A 318 1.59 -2.28 -27.35
C GLN A 318 0.37 -2.79 -28.12
N SER A 319 -0.80 -2.84 -27.48
CA SER A 319 -2.04 -3.30 -28.12
C SER A 319 -2.52 -2.31 -29.18
N ALA A 320 -2.42 -1.00 -28.90
CA ALA A 320 -2.69 0.06 -29.87
C ALA A 320 -1.76 -0.03 -31.07
N GLU A 321 -0.45 -0.12 -30.84
CA GLU A 321 0.56 -0.21 -31.90
C GLU A 321 0.33 -1.45 -32.80
N ARG A 322 0.09 -2.61 -32.19
CA ARG A 322 -0.16 -3.87 -32.91
C ARG A 322 -1.40 -3.81 -33.79
N ALA A 323 -2.42 -3.05 -33.40
CA ALA A 323 -3.63 -2.82 -34.19
C ALA A 323 -3.53 -1.59 -35.11
N GLY A 324 -2.46 -0.80 -34.99
CA GLY A 324 -2.24 0.45 -35.71
C GLY A 324 -3.20 1.58 -35.33
N VAL A 325 -3.78 1.58 -34.12
CA VAL A 325 -4.79 2.56 -33.68
C VAL A 325 -4.22 3.52 -32.63
N MET A 326 -4.97 4.59 -32.32
CA MET A 326 -4.68 5.47 -31.18
C MET A 326 -5.43 4.99 -29.93
N PHE A 327 -5.12 5.54 -28.77
CA PHE A 327 -5.89 5.33 -27.55
C PHE A 327 -6.03 6.60 -26.71
N GLU A 328 -7.02 6.62 -25.83
CA GLU A 328 -7.34 7.70 -24.90
C GLU A 328 -7.75 7.08 -23.55
N VAL A 329 -7.07 7.45 -22.47
CA VAL A 329 -7.52 7.11 -21.11
C VAL A 329 -8.49 8.20 -20.64
N ARG A 330 -9.77 7.87 -20.58
CA ARG A 330 -10.86 8.82 -20.27
C ARG A 330 -10.98 9.09 -18.77
N SER A 331 -10.70 8.10 -17.94
CA SER A 331 -10.68 8.25 -16.48
C SER A 331 -9.89 7.12 -15.83
N ILE A 332 -9.28 7.42 -14.70
CA ILE A 332 -8.68 6.44 -13.80
C ILE A 332 -9.22 6.70 -12.39
N ASP A 333 -9.75 5.66 -11.76
CA ASP A 333 -10.17 5.68 -10.36
C ASP A 333 -9.27 4.73 -9.56
N ARG A 334 -8.83 5.17 -8.37
CA ARG A 334 -7.84 4.45 -7.55
C ARG A 334 -8.28 4.37 -6.10
N ARG A 335 -8.31 3.14 -5.60
CA ARG A 335 -8.44 2.80 -4.20
C ARG A 335 -7.13 2.19 -3.71
N LYS A 336 -6.58 2.71 -2.61
CA LYS A 336 -5.37 2.16 -2.01
C LYS A 336 -5.67 0.82 -1.34
N ALA A 337 -4.71 -0.09 -1.32
CA ALA A 337 -4.76 -1.22 -0.39
C ALA A 337 -4.30 -0.73 0.99
N GLY A 338 -4.81 -1.34 2.05
CA GLY A 338 -4.52 -0.90 3.41
C GLY A 338 -5.00 -1.86 4.47
N LEU A 339 -4.83 -1.47 5.73
CA LEU A 339 -5.16 -2.27 6.90
C LEU A 339 -6.35 -1.67 7.62
N MET A 340 -7.14 -2.53 8.26
CA MET A 340 -8.12 -2.11 9.27
C MET A 340 -7.38 -1.77 10.58
N ASP A 341 -8.03 -1.02 11.46
CA ASP A 341 -7.41 -0.62 12.73
C ASP A 341 -7.11 -1.85 13.60
N GLU A 342 -5.84 -2.01 13.99
CA GLU A 342 -5.41 -3.19 14.74
C GLU A 342 -6.02 -3.27 16.14
N GLY A 343 -6.31 -2.14 16.78
CA GLY A 343 -6.96 -2.08 18.08
C GLY A 343 -8.38 -2.61 18.00
N LEU A 344 -9.13 -2.21 16.97
CA LEU A 344 -10.46 -2.74 16.70
C LEU A 344 -10.45 -4.20 16.24
N VAL A 345 -9.43 -4.64 15.49
CA VAL A 345 -9.25 -6.06 15.15
C VAL A 345 -9.04 -6.89 16.42
N ARG A 346 -8.15 -6.45 17.32
CA ARG A 346 -7.93 -7.11 18.62
C ARG A 346 -9.20 -7.11 19.47
N LEU A 347 -9.92 -5.99 19.53
CA LEU A 347 -11.19 -5.88 20.24
C LEU A 347 -12.21 -6.90 19.73
N ALA A 348 -12.32 -7.09 18.41
CA ALA A 348 -13.20 -8.08 17.81
C ALA A 348 -12.79 -9.51 18.18
N GLN A 349 -11.48 -9.81 18.13
CA GLN A 349 -10.94 -11.12 18.54
C GLN A 349 -11.17 -11.42 20.01
N ASP A 350 -10.94 -10.44 20.90
CA ASP A 350 -11.19 -10.56 22.32
C ASP A 350 -12.69 -10.76 22.60
N THR A 351 -13.55 -10.03 21.91
CA THR A 351 -15.00 -10.13 22.11
C THR A 351 -15.53 -11.46 21.60
N ALA A 352 -15.05 -11.96 20.46
CA ALA A 352 -15.41 -13.29 19.97
C ALA A 352 -15.02 -14.40 20.96
N ARG A 353 -13.86 -14.27 21.62
CA ARG A 353 -13.42 -15.21 22.66
C ARG A 353 -14.35 -15.27 23.87
N ASP A 354 -15.01 -14.17 24.24
CA ASP A 354 -16.01 -14.17 25.33
C ASP A 354 -17.23 -15.06 25.02
N PHE A 355 -17.44 -15.38 23.74
CA PHE A 355 -18.53 -16.25 23.27
C PHE A 355 -18.03 -17.61 22.77
N ASP A 356 -16.81 -18.01 23.18
CA ASP A 356 -16.16 -19.27 22.77
C ASP A 356 -15.95 -19.41 21.24
N GLU A 357 -15.93 -18.29 20.51
CA GLU A 357 -15.74 -18.26 19.07
C GLU A 357 -14.31 -17.83 18.71
N LYS A 358 -13.82 -18.36 17.57
CA LYS A 358 -12.53 -17.97 16.99
C LYS A 358 -12.76 -17.05 15.81
N ALA A 359 -12.05 -15.94 15.80
CA ALA A 359 -12.02 -15.00 14.68
C ALA A 359 -11.01 -15.44 13.62
N LEU A 360 -11.46 -15.66 12.38
CA LEU A 360 -10.59 -15.76 11.21
C LEU A 360 -10.17 -14.35 10.76
N LEU A 361 -8.89 -14.12 10.50
CA LEU A 361 -8.46 -12.90 9.82
C LEU A 361 -8.74 -13.02 8.33
N LEU A 362 -9.45 -12.04 7.79
CA LEU A 362 -9.91 -12.00 6.41
C LEU A 362 -9.31 -10.81 5.67
N ASP A 363 -9.32 -10.92 4.34
CA ASP A 363 -9.06 -9.83 3.40
C ASP A 363 -10.37 -9.45 2.72
N THR A 364 -10.73 -8.17 2.71
CA THR A 364 -11.86 -7.71 1.89
C THR A 364 -11.37 -7.25 0.52
N ILE A 365 -11.89 -7.90 -0.52
CA ILE A 365 -11.68 -7.51 -1.91
C ILE A 365 -12.76 -6.51 -2.33
N GLY A 366 -13.95 -6.60 -1.74
CA GLY A 366 -15.14 -5.78 -2.01
C GLY A 366 -15.00 -4.31 -1.60
N GLY A 367 -16.07 -3.54 -1.84
CA GLY A 367 -16.28 -2.28 -1.14
C GLY A 367 -16.86 -2.57 0.24
N HIS A 368 -16.51 -1.75 1.21
CA HIS A 368 -17.27 -1.55 2.44
C HIS A 368 -17.08 -0.09 2.82
N ASP A 369 -18.10 0.53 3.40
CA ASP A 369 -18.03 1.92 3.82
C ASP A 369 -16.92 2.16 4.87
N ALA A 370 -16.59 1.14 5.66
CA ALA A 370 -15.47 1.17 6.60
C ALA A 370 -14.13 1.51 5.93
N ILE A 371 -13.94 1.15 4.65
CA ILE A 371 -12.72 1.47 3.91
C ILE A 371 -12.57 2.99 3.79
N SER A 372 -13.62 3.71 3.38
CA SER A 372 -13.60 5.18 3.34
C SER A 372 -13.44 5.79 4.73
N MET A 373 -14.04 5.17 5.75
CA MET A 373 -13.90 5.66 7.13
C MET A 373 -12.48 5.54 7.68
N THR A 374 -11.63 4.62 7.18
CA THR A 374 -10.22 4.53 7.60
C THR A 374 -9.43 5.82 7.35
N ALA A 375 -9.89 6.70 6.45
CA ALA A 375 -9.25 7.99 6.20
C ALA A 375 -9.42 8.99 7.35
N VAL A 376 -10.43 8.81 8.21
CA VAL A 376 -10.83 9.79 9.24
C VAL A 376 -10.96 9.24 10.65
N CYS A 377 -11.14 7.92 10.83
CA CYS A 377 -11.16 7.29 12.15
C CYS A 377 -10.73 5.80 12.11
N PRO A 378 -10.28 5.24 13.26
CA PRO A 378 -10.14 3.79 13.44
C PRO A 378 -11.39 3.06 12.96
N SER A 379 -11.22 2.12 12.03
CA SER A 379 -12.35 1.41 11.41
C SER A 379 -12.05 -0.08 11.25
N VAL A 380 -13.07 -0.92 11.39
CA VAL A 380 -12.98 -2.37 11.16
C VAL A 380 -14.27 -2.90 10.53
N VAL A 381 -14.16 -3.97 9.75
CA VAL A 381 -15.29 -4.78 9.30
C VAL A 381 -15.20 -6.15 9.96
N ILE A 382 -16.28 -6.57 10.61
CA ILE A 382 -16.47 -7.92 11.16
C ILE A 382 -17.48 -8.68 10.32
N ALA A 383 -17.32 -9.99 10.21
CA ALA A 383 -18.06 -10.80 9.25
C ALA A 383 -18.60 -12.11 9.85
N VAL A 384 -19.72 -12.55 9.29
CA VAL A 384 -20.31 -13.89 9.50
C VAL A 384 -20.38 -14.66 8.18
N PRO A 385 -20.46 -16.00 8.20
CA PRO A 385 -20.40 -16.82 6.99
C PRO A 385 -21.51 -16.51 5.98
N SER A 386 -21.20 -16.69 4.69
CA SER A 386 -22.17 -16.75 3.60
C SER A 386 -22.22 -18.17 3.06
N VAL A 387 -23.40 -18.79 2.99
CA VAL A 387 -23.54 -20.18 2.52
C VAL A 387 -23.10 -20.29 1.07
N GLY A 388 -22.12 -21.17 0.81
CA GLY A 388 -21.51 -21.33 -0.52
C GLY A 388 -20.74 -20.10 -1.01
N GLY A 389 -20.48 -19.12 -0.16
CA GLY A 389 -19.82 -17.86 -0.53
C GLY A 389 -20.57 -17.03 -1.56
N VAL A 390 -21.90 -17.14 -1.59
CA VAL A 390 -22.75 -16.40 -2.54
C VAL A 390 -23.05 -15.00 -2.01
N MET A 391 -22.88 -13.99 -2.88
CA MET A 391 -23.23 -12.58 -2.65
C MET A 391 -23.71 -11.95 -3.98
N HIS A 392 -24.44 -10.83 -3.92
CA HIS A 392 -25.05 -10.17 -5.09
C HIS A 392 -25.94 -11.11 -5.92
N HIS A 393 -26.64 -12.03 -5.25
CA HIS A 393 -27.48 -13.02 -5.91
C HIS A 393 -28.72 -13.33 -5.04
N PRO A 394 -29.88 -13.65 -5.63
CA PRO A 394 -31.11 -13.95 -4.89
C PRO A 394 -31.00 -15.11 -3.89
N SER A 395 -30.02 -16.00 -4.09
CA SER A 395 -29.78 -17.15 -3.21
C SER A 395 -28.75 -16.87 -2.10
N GLU A 396 -28.30 -15.63 -1.93
CA GLU A 396 -27.46 -15.23 -0.81
C GLU A 396 -28.13 -15.60 0.51
N PHE A 397 -27.38 -16.28 1.39
CA PHE A 397 -27.93 -16.78 2.62
C PHE A 397 -26.90 -16.84 3.75
N THR A 398 -27.30 -16.35 4.93
CA THR A 398 -26.61 -16.55 6.20
C THR A 398 -27.60 -17.05 7.23
N SER A 399 -27.22 -18.10 7.96
CA SER A 399 -28.10 -18.76 8.93
C SER A 399 -28.51 -17.81 10.07
N GLU A 400 -29.69 -18.03 10.65
CA GLU A 400 -30.14 -17.26 11.83
C GLU A 400 -29.16 -17.33 13.01
N PRO A 401 -28.61 -18.51 13.38
CA PRO A 401 -27.62 -18.58 14.45
C PRO A 401 -26.35 -17.77 14.18
N ASP A 402 -25.88 -17.70 12.93
CA ASP A 402 -24.69 -16.93 12.59
C ASP A 402 -24.97 -15.42 12.60
N ARG A 403 -26.15 -15.01 12.10
CA ARG A 403 -26.60 -13.61 12.22
C ARG A 403 -26.75 -13.18 13.67
N ALA A 404 -27.32 -14.03 14.52
CA ALA A 404 -27.44 -13.73 15.95
C ALA A 404 -26.06 -13.61 16.60
N LEU A 405 -25.11 -14.49 16.25
CA LEU A 405 -23.75 -14.45 16.77
C LEU A 405 -23.02 -13.16 16.35
N GLY A 406 -23.06 -12.78 15.07
CA GLY A 406 -22.41 -11.57 14.59
C GLY A 406 -22.94 -10.32 15.29
N ALA A 407 -24.26 -10.20 15.40
CA ALA A 407 -24.90 -9.11 16.15
C ALA A 407 -24.51 -9.13 17.64
N GLN A 408 -24.34 -10.33 18.24
CA GLN A 408 -23.94 -10.48 19.64
C GLN A 408 -22.50 -10.03 19.89
N ILE A 409 -21.59 -10.35 18.97
CA ILE A 409 -20.20 -9.86 19.03
C ILE A 409 -20.15 -8.35 18.82
N LEU A 410 -20.91 -7.81 17.85
CA LEU A 410 -21.04 -6.36 17.66
C LEU A 410 -21.51 -5.67 18.95
N ALA A 411 -22.58 -6.17 19.57
CA ALA A 411 -23.09 -5.64 20.83
C ALA A 411 -22.03 -5.70 21.95
N GLY A 412 -21.25 -6.78 22.03
CA GLY A 412 -20.15 -6.91 22.98
C GLY A 412 -19.05 -5.87 22.77
N MET A 413 -18.67 -5.60 21.52
CA MET A 413 -17.66 -4.58 21.18
C MET A 413 -18.14 -3.19 21.60
N LEU A 414 -19.37 -2.81 21.22
CA LEU A 414 -19.97 -1.52 21.60
C LEU A 414 -20.17 -1.40 23.12
N TRP A 415 -20.51 -2.50 23.80
CA TRP A 415 -20.65 -2.54 25.25
C TRP A 415 -19.35 -2.23 25.98
N ARG A 416 -18.21 -2.73 25.48
CA ARG A 416 -16.89 -2.43 26.05
C ARG A 416 -16.59 -0.93 26.01
N PHE A 417 -16.95 -0.22 24.95
CA PHE A 417 -16.86 1.24 24.93
C PHE A 417 -17.82 1.89 25.94
N CYS A 418 -19.06 1.40 26.06
CA CYS A 418 -20.02 1.92 27.03
C CYS A 418 -19.53 1.77 28.48
N VAL A 419 -18.86 0.66 28.83
CA VAL A 419 -18.38 0.38 30.19
C VAL A 419 -17.03 1.04 30.47
N ASN A 420 -16.12 1.05 29.50
CA ASN A 420 -14.73 1.43 29.72
C ASN A 420 -14.37 2.82 29.17
N GLY A 421 -15.17 3.40 28.28
CA GLY A 421 -14.87 4.65 27.58
C GLY A 421 -14.01 4.37 26.34
N ASP A 422 -12.91 5.11 26.20
CA ASP A 422 -11.99 4.91 25.08
C ASP A 422 -11.16 3.65 25.29
N VAL A 423 -11.59 2.55 24.66
CA VAL A 423 -10.88 1.26 24.71
C VAL A 423 -9.65 1.22 23.81
N LEU A 424 -9.47 2.21 22.94
CA LEU A 424 -8.31 2.30 22.03
C LEU A 424 -7.18 3.13 22.66
N ALA A 425 -7.50 4.13 23.49
CA ALA A 425 -6.50 4.95 24.19
C ALA A 425 -5.74 4.22 25.32
N ALA A 426 -6.31 3.16 25.90
CA ALA A 426 -5.65 2.37 26.95
C ALA A 426 -4.33 1.71 26.47
N ASP A 427 -4.17 1.54 25.15
CA ASP A 427 -2.98 0.96 24.50
C ASP A 427 -2.12 1.99 23.74
N ASN A 428 -2.43 3.30 23.78
CA ASN A 428 -1.75 4.28 22.92
C ASN A 428 -1.53 5.68 23.54
N PRO A 429 -0.49 5.89 24.39
CA PRO A 429 -0.21 7.19 24.98
C PRO A 429 0.79 8.03 24.16
N SER A 430 0.58 8.21 22.85
CA SER A 430 1.06 9.37 22.06
C SER A 430 0.73 9.14 20.59
N GLY A 431 -0.02 10.05 19.96
CA GLY A 431 -0.46 9.99 18.56
C GLY A 431 0.65 10.01 17.50
N ALA A 432 1.43 8.94 17.44
CA ALA A 432 2.17 8.49 16.28
C ALA A 432 1.47 7.23 15.78
N LEU A 433 1.22 7.13 14.47
CA LEU A 433 0.77 5.88 13.84
C LEU A 433 1.79 4.78 14.17
N PRO A 434 1.45 3.77 14.99
CA PRO A 434 2.37 2.69 15.25
C PRO A 434 2.23 1.67 14.13
N MET A 435 3.23 1.58 13.26
CA MET A 435 3.59 0.27 12.69
C MET A 435 4.28 -0.51 13.80
N ASN A 436 3.58 -1.39 14.50
CA ASN A 436 4.24 -2.37 15.35
C ASN A 436 3.48 -3.70 15.30
N ALA A 437 4.16 -4.70 14.74
CA ALA A 437 3.84 -6.11 14.89
C ALA A 437 3.58 -6.46 16.38
N PRO A 438 2.78 -7.51 16.66
CA PRO A 438 2.29 -7.82 18.00
C PRO A 438 3.40 -7.85 19.06
N ALA A 439 3.17 -7.10 20.14
CA ALA A 439 3.97 -7.12 21.35
C ALA A 439 3.84 -8.49 22.03
N ASP A 440 4.70 -9.43 21.65
CA ASP A 440 5.41 -10.37 22.54
C ASP A 440 6.44 -11.29 21.85
N ILE A 441 6.80 -11.03 20.58
CA ILE A 441 7.89 -11.74 19.91
C ILE A 441 8.86 -10.74 19.28
N LYS A 442 9.98 -10.47 19.95
CA LYS A 442 11.10 -9.70 19.37
C LYS A 442 11.62 -10.40 18.12
N THR A 443 11.90 -9.64 17.07
CA THR A 443 12.58 -10.11 15.84
C THR A 443 14.03 -10.50 16.12
N VAL A 444 14.68 -11.20 15.17
CA VAL A 444 16.11 -11.54 15.27
C VAL A 444 16.96 -10.27 15.32
N GLU A 445 16.56 -9.26 14.57
CA GLU A 445 17.23 -7.97 14.47
C GLU A 445 17.05 -7.14 15.74
N GLU A 446 15.87 -7.16 16.38
CA GLU A 446 15.66 -6.50 17.68
C GLU A 446 16.45 -7.17 18.79
N ARG A 447 16.55 -8.51 18.81
CA ARG A 447 17.46 -9.21 19.73
C ARG A 447 18.91 -8.86 19.48
N SER A 448 19.31 -8.72 18.22
CA SER A 448 20.68 -8.35 17.83
C SER A 448 20.99 -6.90 18.21
N LEU A 449 20.02 -5.99 18.06
CA LEU A 449 20.09 -4.61 18.52
C LEU A 449 20.30 -4.55 20.05
N GLU A 450 19.45 -5.23 20.81
CA GLU A 450 19.52 -5.25 22.28
C GLU A 450 20.85 -5.84 22.76
N ALA A 451 21.32 -6.92 22.12
CA ALA A 451 22.62 -7.52 22.42
C ALA A 451 23.79 -6.58 22.06
N ALA A 452 23.70 -5.86 20.94
CA ALA A 452 24.72 -4.90 20.52
C ALA A 452 24.83 -3.73 21.52
N ILE A 453 23.68 -3.18 21.97
CA ILE A 453 23.63 -2.13 22.99
C ILE A 453 24.16 -2.65 24.33
N ALA A 454 23.72 -3.83 24.76
CA ALA A 454 24.16 -4.43 26.03
C ALA A 454 25.65 -4.79 26.06
N SER A 455 26.27 -5.03 24.89
CA SER A 455 27.70 -5.31 24.78
C SER A 455 28.60 -4.08 25.00
N ALA A 456 28.02 -2.87 25.04
CA ALA A 456 28.75 -1.63 25.20
C ALA A 456 28.94 -1.29 26.70
N PRO A 457 30.19 -1.27 27.22
CA PRO A 457 30.45 -0.94 28.63
C PRO A 457 29.87 0.40 29.07
N GLU A 458 29.84 1.39 28.17
CA GLU A 458 29.31 2.73 28.39
C GLU A 458 27.79 2.82 28.50
N TRP A 459 27.05 1.81 28.03
CA TRP A 459 25.58 1.75 28.09
C TRP A 459 25.07 0.64 29.03
N ALA A 460 25.99 -0.10 29.66
CA ALA A 460 25.65 -1.19 30.55
C ALA A 460 24.76 -0.72 31.72
N GLY A 461 23.59 -1.33 31.86
CA GLY A 461 22.63 -1.01 32.93
C GLY A 461 21.78 0.23 32.70
N LEU A 462 21.93 0.92 31.55
CA LEU A 462 21.05 2.02 31.16
C LEU A 462 19.76 1.48 30.51
N THR A 463 18.66 2.20 30.70
CA THR A 463 17.42 1.98 29.95
C THR A 463 17.58 2.54 28.54
N PHE A 464 16.96 1.90 27.57
CA PHE A 464 16.96 2.38 26.20
C PHE A 464 15.60 2.17 25.54
N ARG A 465 15.29 3.02 24.56
CA ARG A 465 14.10 2.92 23.71
C ARG A 465 14.57 2.88 22.26
N TYR A 466 13.90 2.08 21.44
CA TYR A 466 14.22 1.99 20.02
C TYR A 466 12.98 1.85 19.15
N TRP A 467 13.11 2.25 17.89
CA TRP A 467 12.10 2.09 16.86
C TRP A 467 12.77 1.96 15.49
N ARG A 468 12.05 1.45 14.50
CA ARG A 468 12.53 1.36 13.12
C ARG A 468 12.77 2.76 12.55
N ALA A 469 13.98 3.02 12.06
CA ALA A 469 14.36 4.31 11.50
C ALA A 469 14.06 4.43 10.00
N ALA A 470 14.02 3.31 9.28
CA ALA A 470 13.67 3.27 7.87
C ALA A 470 13.06 1.90 7.51
N PRO A 471 11.99 1.88 6.69
CA PRO A 471 11.52 0.64 6.08
C PRO A 471 12.46 0.22 4.94
N ALA A 472 12.61 -1.09 4.73
CA ALA A 472 13.28 -1.63 3.56
C ALA A 472 12.40 -1.43 2.32
N VAL A 473 12.92 -0.73 1.30
CA VAL A 473 12.22 -0.46 0.04
C VAL A 473 13.15 -0.80 -1.12
N ILE A 474 12.66 -1.61 -2.06
CA ILE A 474 13.33 -1.88 -3.34
C ILE A 474 12.30 -1.81 -4.48
N SER A 475 12.48 -0.86 -5.42
CA SER A 475 11.79 -0.69 -6.72
C SER A 475 11.13 0.70 -6.93
N PRO A 476 11.68 1.59 -7.79
CA PRO A 476 13.01 1.52 -8.42
C PRO A 476 14.14 1.92 -7.46
N THR A 477 13.81 2.58 -6.35
CA THR A 477 14.76 3.05 -5.34
C THR A 477 15.18 1.91 -4.41
N HIS A 478 16.46 1.85 -4.06
CA HIS A 478 17.06 0.91 -3.10
C HIS A 478 17.30 1.63 -1.77
N ARG A 479 16.55 1.31 -0.71
CA ARG A 479 16.67 1.99 0.60
C ARG A 479 16.55 0.99 1.75
N ALA A 480 17.54 0.99 2.65
CA ALA A 480 17.57 0.15 3.86
C ALA A 480 17.26 -1.34 3.56
N VAL A 481 17.62 -1.79 2.36
CA VAL A 481 17.46 -3.19 1.94
C VAL A 481 18.55 -4.01 2.59
N ASP A 482 19.75 -3.45 2.76
CA ASP A 482 20.87 -4.26 3.22
C ASP A 482 20.87 -4.49 4.73
N SER A 483 20.15 -3.66 5.46
CA SER A 483 20.16 -3.69 6.91
C SER A 483 18.86 -3.22 7.53
N SER A 484 18.58 -3.78 8.70
CA SER A 484 17.59 -3.28 9.61
C SER A 484 18.13 -2.05 10.35
N CYS A 485 17.51 -0.90 10.10
CA CYS A 485 17.91 0.39 10.65
C CYS A 485 17.01 0.78 11.83
N PHE A 486 17.63 1.11 12.97
CA PHE A 486 16.95 1.51 14.20
C PHE A 486 17.43 2.87 14.69
N ALA A 487 16.49 3.67 15.19
CA ALA A 487 16.79 4.83 16.01
C ALA A 487 16.73 4.39 17.47
N VAL A 488 17.72 4.79 18.25
CA VAL A 488 17.89 4.35 19.64
C VAL A 488 18.17 5.56 20.51
N ASP A 489 17.46 5.67 21.62
CA ASP A 489 17.69 6.66 22.66
C ASP A 489 18.13 5.92 23.93
N VAL A 490 19.31 6.27 24.47
CA VAL A 490 19.93 5.59 25.63
C VAL A 490 20.03 6.53 26.84
N GLY A 491 19.40 6.14 27.95
CA GLY A 491 19.39 6.86 29.24
C GLY A 491 18.36 8.01 29.33
N ASP A 492 18.29 8.65 30.50
CA ASP A 492 17.29 9.71 30.82
C ASP A 492 17.58 11.07 30.17
N ALA A 493 18.85 11.34 29.81
CA ALA A 493 19.27 12.42 28.93
C ALA A 493 19.82 11.79 27.64
N PRO A 494 18.92 11.40 26.71
CA PRO A 494 19.21 10.31 25.80
C PRO A 494 20.34 10.65 24.84
N GLN A 495 21.37 9.79 24.81
CA GLN A 495 22.25 9.72 23.66
C GLN A 495 21.45 9.17 22.48
N ARG A 496 21.42 9.91 21.37
CA ARG A 496 20.65 9.57 20.18
C ARG A 496 21.56 8.83 19.21
N LEU A 497 21.28 7.54 19.02
CA LEU A 497 22.09 6.63 18.22
C LEU A 497 21.27 6.09 17.05
N PHE A 498 21.97 5.77 15.97
CA PHE A 498 21.42 5.05 14.83
C PHE A 498 22.15 3.72 14.72
N VAL A 499 21.41 2.62 14.71
CA VAL A 499 21.98 1.27 14.68
C VAL A 499 21.55 0.57 13.40
N LYS A 500 22.54 0.15 12.62
CA LYS A 500 22.39 -0.61 11.38
C LYS A 500 22.73 -2.08 11.66
N ILE A 501 21.78 -3.00 11.45
CA ILE A 501 21.98 -4.45 11.61
C ILE A 501 21.98 -5.11 10.23
N LEU A 502 23.12 -5.65 9.79
CA LEU A 502 23.26 -6.30 8.48
C LEU A 502 22.41 -7.57 8.40
N HIS A 503 21.57 -7.67 7.37
CA HIS A 503 20.76 -8.87 7.16
C HIS A 503 21.62 -10.10 6.84
N GLN A 504 21.20 -11.26 7.34
CA GLN A 504 21.99 -12.50 7.27
C GLN A 504 22.30 -12.97 5.85
N ASP A 505 21.35 -12.75 4.93
CA ASP A 505 21.49 -13.10 3.52
C ASP A 505 22.52 -12.23 2.78
N LEU A 506 22.98 -11.13 3.37
CA LEU A 506 24.00 -10.25 2.80
C LEU A 506 25.40 -10.41 3.41
N TRP A 507 25.55 -11.25 4.43
CA TRP A 507 26.85 -11.54 5.03
C TRP A 507 27.91 -12.03 4.03
N PRO A 508 27.57 -12.76 2.95
CA PRO A 508 28.57 -13.16 1.95
C PRO A 508 29.03 -12.00 1.05
N THR A 509 28.21 -10.95 0.91
CA THR A 509 28.41 -9.91 -0.11
C THR A 509 28.87 -8.57 0.47
N VAL A 510 28.57 -8.30 1.73
CA VAL A 510 28.94 -7.07 2.43
C VAL A 510 30.04 -7.35 3.45
N ASP A 511 31.11 -6.54 3.42
CA ASP A 511 32.15 -6.54 4.43
C ASP A 511 31.91 -5.38 5.42
N PRO A 512 31.26 -5.64 6.57
CA PRO A 512 30.92 -4.58 7.51
C PRO A 512 32.13 -4.04 8.29
N VAL A 513 33.27 -4.74 8.30
CA VAL A 513 34.50 -4.24 8.91
C VAL A 513 35.08 -3.14 8.03
N ASN A 514 35.25 -3.41 6.74
CA ASN A 514 35.69 -2.40 5.78
C ASN A 514 34.71 -1.22 5.73
N ALA A 515 33.39 -1.47 5.75
CA ALA A 515 32.38 -0.41 5.75
C ALA A 515 32.51 0.51 6.99
N PHE A 516 32.74 -0.06 8.17
CA PHE A 516 32.96 0.70 9.40
C PHE A 516 34.25 1.53 9.37
N GLU A 517 35.36 0.95 8.88
CA GLU A 517 36.64 1.65 8.75
C GLU A 517 36.55 2.79 7.74
N ALA A 518 35.92 2.56 6.57
CA ALA A 518 35.70 3.59 5.56
C ALA A 518 34.82 4.73 6.08
N ALA A 519 33.72 4.41 6.78
CA ALA A 519 32.87 5.40 7.41
C ALA A 519 33.61 6.20 8.50
N SER A 520 34.55 5.57 9.22
CA SER A 520 35.35 6.24 10.25
C SER A 520 36.30 7.27 9.63
N ILE A 521 37.01 6.89 8.56
CA ILE A 521 37.88 7.81 7.80
C ILE A 521 37.05 8.96 7.20
N ALA A 522 35.89 8.65 6.61
CA ALA A 522 35.02 9.66 6.03
C ALA A 522 34.42 10.61 7.10
N ALA A 523 34.20 10.14 8.33
CA ALA A 523 33.72 10.97 9.43
C ALA A 523 34.77 12.03 9.83
N GLU A 524 36.07 11.69 9.80
CA GLU A 524 37.15 12.65 10.03
C GLU A 524 37.20 13.76 8.96
N LEU A 525 36.72 13.46 7.74
CA LEU A 525 36.57 14.42 6.65
C LEU A 525 35.28 15.25 6.76
N GLY A 526 34.41 14.95 7.73
CA GLY A 526 33.15 15.66 7.98
C GLY A 526 32.04 15.34 7.00
N VAL A 527 32.13 14.24 6.24
CA VAL A 527 31.16 13.90 5.17
C VAL A 527 30.20 12.78 5.52
N THR A 528 30.29 12.18 6.72
CA THR A 528 29.35 11.16 7.23
C THR A 528 29.18 11.31 8.74
N PRO A 529 28.03 10.90 9.33
CA PRO A 529 27.89 10.86 10.78
C PRO A 529 28.94 9.95 11.39
N SER A 530 29.42 10.31 12.59
CA SER A 530 30.50 9.57 13.24
C SER A 530 30.06 8.14 13.62
N PRO A 531 30.72 7.10 13.09
CA PRO A 531 30.52 5.74 13.59
C PRO A 531 31.14 5.63 14.99
N ARG A 532 30.39 5.04 15.92
CA ARG A 532 30.81 4.86 17.31
C ARG A 532 31.43 3.50 17.54
N ARG A 533 30.83 2.47 16.96
CA ARG A 533 31.17 1.08 17.26
C ARG A 533 30.68 0.14 16.17
N PHE A 534 31.46 -0.91 15.93
CA PHE A 534 31.03 -2.10 15.21
C PHE A 534 31.01 -3.30 16.17
N CYS A 535 29.86 -3.96 16.28
CA CYS A 535 29.67 -5.17 17.08
C CYS A 535 29.66 -6.39 16.15
N GLU A 536 30.83 -7.03 16.00
CA GLU A 536 31.04 -8.11 15.05
C GLU A 536 30.06 -9.28 15.22
N ALA A 537 29.81 -9.71 16.45
CA ALA A 537 28.93 -10.84 16.74
C ALA A 537 27.47 -10.61 16.33
N GLN A 538 27.01 -9.36 16.37
CA GLN A 538 25.65 -8.96 15.98
C GLN A 538 25.59 -8.39 14.56
N ARG A 539 26.75 -8.24 13.88
CA ARG A 539 26.90 -7.50 12.62
C ARG A 539 26.20 -6.13 12.67
N ALA A 540 26.39 -5.44 13.78
CA ALA A 540 25.72 -4.18 14.10
C ALA A 540 26.71 -3.02 14.05
N THR A 541 26.39 -1.97 13.30
CA THR A 541 27.16 -0.72 13.30
C THR A 541 26.35 0.39 13.95
N VAL A 542 26.95 1.07 14.93
CA VAL A 542 26.34 2.15 15.69
C VAL A 542 26.92 3.49 15.25
N PHE A 543 26.06 4.45 14.95
CA PHE A 543 26.39 5.81 14.55
C PHE A 543 25.75 6.82 15.49
N ASP A 544 26.30 8.02 15.56
CA ASP A 544 25.55 9.17 16.08
C ASP A 544 24.34 9.43 15.17
N ARG A 545 23.14 9.57 15.77
CA ARG A 545 21.92 9.83 15.01
C ARG A 545 21.83 11.30 14.64
N LEU A 546 21.68 11.56 13.34
CA LEU A 546 21.29 12.88 12.85
C LEU A 546 19.92 13.27 13.42
N ASP A 547 19.76 14.54 13.81
CA ASP A 547 18.50 15.04 14.35
C ASP A 547 17.41 15.18 13.26
N GLU A 548 16.20 15.55 13.67
CA GLU A 548 15.02 15.61 12.80
C GLU A 548 15.09 16.69 11.71
N SER A 549 16.09 17.58 11.75
CA SER A 549 16.33 18.54 10.67
C SER A 549 17.01 17.92 9.44
N TRP A 550 17.44 16.66 9.55
CA TRP A 550 18.03 15.90 8.46
C TRP A 550 17.01 14.96 7.82
N ARG A 551 17.04 14.87 6.49
CA ARG A 551 16.21 13.94 5.73
C ARG A 551 17.03 13.23 4.66
N THR A 552 16.56 12.07 4.23
CA THR A 552 17.08 11.38 3.05
C THR A 552 16.80 12.20 1.78
N ALA A 553 17.74 12.20 0.83
CA ALA A 553 17.57 12.83 -0.47
C ALA A 553 16.66 11.99 -1.39
N THR A 554 16.00 12.68 -2.31
CA THR A 554 15.26 12.09 -3.43
C THR A 554 16.06 12.23 -4.73
N MET A 555 15.66 11.53 -5.80
CA MET A 555 16.27 11.71 -7.12
C MET A 555 16.17 13.17 -7.60
N ASP A 556 15.04 13.83 -7.33
CA ASP A 556 14.82 15.25 -7.65
C ASP A 556 15.74 16.19 -6.87
N ASP A 557 16.11 15.83 -5.64
CA ASP A 557 17.07 16.62 -4.88
C ASP A 557 18.46 16.55 -5.51
N ILE A 558 18.92 15.35 -5.87
CA ILE A 558 20.28 15.14 -6.39
C ILE A 558 20.45 15.55 -7.86
N SER A 559 19.36 15.75 -8.60
CA SER A 559 19.40 16.38 -9.94
C SER A 559 19.47 17.91 -9.85
N GLY A 560 19.16 18.50 -8.69
CA GLY A 560 19.28 19.93 -8.44
C GLY A 560 20.74 20.39 -8.30
N GLU A 561 21.12 21.43 -9.06
CA GLU A 561 22.48 21.97 -9.16
C GLU A 561 23.19 22.15 -7.80
N LEU A 562 22.51 22.78 -6.83
CA LEU A 562 23.09 23.06 -5.50
C LEU A 562 23.41 21.78 -4.71
N ILE A 563 22.51 20.81 -4.72
CA ILE A 563 22.69 19.56 -3.95
C ILE A 563 23.71 18.68 -4.66
N LEU A 564 23.63 18.55 -5.98
CA LEU A 564 24.59 17.81 -6.79
C LEU A 564 26.03 18.30 -6.56
N SER A 565 26.25 19.62 -6.62
CA SER A 565 27.57 20.21 -6.35
C SER A 565 28.10 19.84 -4.96
N LYS A 566 27.26 19.89 -3.94
CA LYS A 566 27.67 19.53 -2.57
C LYS A 566 27.94 18.03 -2.39
N VAL A 567 27.18 17.16 -3.06
CA VAL A 567 27.42 15.71 -3.07
C VAL A 567 28.74 15.40 -3.79
N ILE A 568 29.00 16.03 -4.94
CA ILE A 568 30.26 15.92 -5.67
C ILE A 568 31.43 16.40 -4.82
N ALA A 569 31.29 17.52 -4.11
CA ALA A 569 32.31 18.02 -3.19
C ALA A 569 32.61 17.03 -2.05
N ALA A 570 31.58 16.40 -1.48
CA ALA A 570 31.75 15.36 -0.45
C ALA A 570 32.49 14.13 -0.99
N LYS A 571 32.12 13.63 -2.18
CA LYS A 571 32.83 12.52 -2.85
C LYS A 571 34.29 12.88 -3.17
N LYS A 572 34.56 14.09 -3.66
CA LYS A 572 35.92 14.59 -3.91
C LYS A 572 36.76 14.69 -2.64
N ALA A 573 36.14 15.08 -1.51
CA ALA A 573 36.81 15.07 -0.22
C ALA A 573 37.25 13.65 0.17
N ILE A 574 36.39 12.65 -0.03
CA ILE A 574 36.75 11.24 0.14
C ILE A 574 37.90 10.86 -0.80
N ASN A 575 37.80 11.16 -2.10
CA ASN A 575 38.82 10.81 -3.09
C ASN A 575 40.21 11.39 -2.80
N ALA A 576 40.28 12.53 -2.11
CA ALA A 576 41.52 13.17 -1.68
C ALA A 576 42.01 12.70 -0.29
N GLY A 577 41.20 11.92 0.41
CA GLY A 577 41.46 11.43 1.76
C GLY A 577 42.35 10.18 1.82
N PRO A 578 42.51 9.60 3.02
CA PRO A 578 43.25 8.36 3.22
C PRO A 578 42.63 7.19 2.46
N ARG A 579 43.47 6.26 1.98
CA ARG A 579 43.00 5.02 1.35
C ARG A 579 42.21 4.16 2.34
N PHE A 580 41.20 3.46 1.83
CA PHE A 580 40.46 2.42 2.55
C PHE A 580 41.21 1.08 2.56
N ALA A 581 40.75 0.12 3.35
CA ALA A 581 41.38 -1.20 3.47
C ALA A 581 41.17 -2.09 2.24
N ARG A 582 40.07 -1.89 1.50
CA ARG A 582 39.67 -2.73 0.36
C ARG A 582 39.94 -2.04 -0.97
N ASP A 583 40.72 -2.69 -1.85
CA ASP A 583 40.76 -2.40 -3.28
C ASP A 583 39.73 -3.30 -3.99
N TRP A 584 38.86 -2.71 -4.82
CA TRP A 584 37.81 -3.47 -5.51
C TRP A 584 37.30 -2.72 -6.74
N THR A 585 36.86 -3.46 -7.76
CA THR A 585 36.16 -2.89 -8.91
C THR A 585 34.83 -3.55 -9.14
N ILE A 586 33.91 -2.83 -9.77
CA ILE A 586 32.59 -3.35 -10.16
C ILE A 586 32.70 -4.64 -10.99
N PHE A 587 33.78 -4.79 -11.78
CA PHE A 587 34.04 -5.97 -12.59
C PHE A 587 34.41 -7.20 -11.75
N ASP A 588 35.15 -7.02 -10.65
CA ASP A 588 35.38 -8.09 -9.68
C ASP A 588 34.06 -8.53 -9.04
N GLY A 589 33.19 -7.57 -8.74
CA GLY A 589 31.81 -7.81 -8.31
C GLY A 589 31.01 -8.67 -9.29
N ILE A 590 31.02 -8.30 -10.57
CA ILE A 590 30.26 -9.01 -11.61
C ILE A 590 30.77 -10.46 -11.78
N ARG A 591 32.10 -10.66 -11.75
CA ARG A 591 32.69 -12.00 -11.77
C ARG A 591 32.23 -12.83 -10.59
N GLN A 592 32.23 -12.26 -9.38
CA GLN A 592 31.75 -12.94 -8.18
C GLN A 592 30.26 -13.28 -8.28
N MET A 593 29.40 -12.33 -8.69
CA MET A 593 27.97 -12.55 -8.85
C MET A 593 27.65 -13.67 -9.85
N ARG A 594 28.43 -13.80 -10.92
CA ARG A 594 28.29 -14.92 -11.84
C ARG A 594 28.56 -16.26 -11.14
N THR A 595 29.65 -16.36 -10.40
CA THR A 595 29.98 -17.58 -9.63
C THR A 595 28.91 -17.89 -8.61
N ASP A 596 28.38 -16.89 -7.91
CA ASP A 596 27.35 -17.07 -6.88
C ASP A 596 26.01 -17.50 -7.49
N LEU A 597 25.62 -16.95 -8.65
CA LEU A 597 24.42 -17.38 -9.39
C LEU A 597 24.54 -18.84 -9.84
N GLU A 598 25.69 -19.23 -10.39
CA GLU A 598 25.97 -20.62 -10.79
C GLU A 598 25.91 -21.56 -9.57
N ALA A 599 26.53 -21.18 -8.45
CA ALA A 599 26.53 -21.98 -7.21
C ALA A 599 25.13 -22.10 -6.58
N ALA A 600 24.31 -21.06 -6.66
CA ALA A 600 22.94 -21.05 -6.16
C ALA A 600 21.93 -21.76 -7.10
N GLY A 601 22.35 -22.17 -8.31
CA GLY A 601 21.44 -22.68 -9.33
C GLY A 601 20.44 -21.63 -9.84
N ALA A 602 20.76 -20.35 -9.64
CA ALA A 602 19.93 -19.23 -10.04
C ALA A 602 20.14 -18.91 -11.53
N GLN A 603 19.04 -18.76 -12.28
CA GLN A 603 19.11 -18.35 -13.67
C GLN A 603 19.01 -16.83 -13.79
N ALA A 604 20.06 -16.20 -14.34
CA ALA A 604 19.98 -14.83 -14.80
C ALA A 604 19.07 -14.71 -16.04
N ALA A 605 18.68 -13.49 -16.39
CA ALA A 605 17.99 -13.23 -17.66
C ALA A 605 18.81 -13.80 -18.84
N THR A 606 18.13 -14.33 -19.85
CA THR A 606 18.78 -15.03 -20.98
C THR A 606 19.78 -14.16 -21.74
N ASP A 607 19.57 -12.84 -21.74
CA ASP A 607 20.44 -11.85 -22.37
C ASP A 607 21.47 -11.21 -21.41
N ALA A 608 21.48 -11.58 -20.13
CA ALA A 608 22.47 -11.09 -19.16
C ALA A 608 23.91 -11.42 -19.56
N TRP A 609 24.11 -12.56 -20.23
CA TRP A 609 25.44 -12.98 -20.69
C TRP A 609 25.92 -12.18 -21.90
N TRP A 610 25.01 -11.75 -22.77
CA TRP A 610 25.35 -10.79 -23.83
C TRP A 610 25.74 -9.43 -23.25
N MET A 611 25.03 -8.97 -22.20
CA MET A 611 25.41 -7.75 -21.49
C MET A 611 26.75 -7.89 -20.78
N LEU A 612 27.05 -9.06 -20.21
CA LEU A 612 28.35 -9.37 -19.62
C LEU A 612 29.49 -9.26 -20.65
N ASP A 613 29.30 -9.77 -21.87
CA ASP A 613 30.30 -9.65 -22.93
C ASP A 613 30.59 -8.18 -23.27
N ALA A 614 29.55 -7.34 -23.39
CA ALA A 614 29.70 -5.91 -23.60
C ALA A 614 30.38 -5.20 -22.42
N VAL A 615 30.06 -5.60 -21.18
CA VAL A 615 30.72 -5.06 -19.98
C VAL A 615 32.20 -5.50 -19.90
N ASN A 616 32.54 -6.68 -20.41
CA ASN A 616 33.95 -7.10 -20.54
C ASN A 616 34.71 -6.26 -21.59
N ASP A 617 34.05 -5.81 -22.66
CA ASP A 617 34.62 -4.83 -23.60
C ASP A 617 34.86 -3.48 -22.90
N ALA A 618 33.89 -3.02 -22.10
CA ALA A 618 34.02 -1.81 -21.29
C ALA A 618 35.19 -1.92 -20.29
N GLU A 619 35.33 -3.04 -19.58
CA GLU A 619 36.45 -3.29 -18.66
C GLU A 619 37.80 -3.17 -19.38
N ARG A 620 37.93 -3.79 -20.57
CA ARG A 620 39.16 -3.71 -21.38
C ARG A 620 39.49 -2.28 -21.77
N ALA A 621 38.51 -1.53 -22.25
CA ALA A 621 38.68 -0.15 -22.68
C ALA A 621 39.07 0.77 -21.50
N LEU A 622 38.36 0.65 -20.37
CA LEU A 622 38.64 1.40 -19.14
C LEU A 622 40.02 1.07 -18.56
N SER A 623 40.42 -0.21 -18.58
CA SER A 623 41.73 -0.66 -18.12
C SER A 623 42.86 -0.14 -19.02
N ALA A 624 42.64 -0.10 -20.33
CA ALA A 624 43.61 0.45 -21.29
C ALA A 624 43.80 1.97 -21.13
N ALA A 625 42.74 2.69 -20.76
CA ALA A 625 42.80 4.12 -20.41
C ALA A 625 43.46 4.38 -19.04
N GLY A 626 43.61 3.35 -18.19
CA GLY A 626 44.20 3.42 -16.86
C GLY A 626 43.20 3.77 -15.76
N TRP A 627 43.47 3.35 -14.53
CA TRP A 627 42.67 3.65 -13.33
C TRP A 627 43.44 4.58 -12.38
N ASP A 628 42.78 5.62 -11.89
CA ASP A 628 43.28 6.45 -10.78
C ASP A 628 42.67 5.95 -9.47
N ILE A 629 43.31 4.94 -8.87
CA ILE A 629 42.74 4.23 -7.71
C ILE A 629 42.76 5.12 -6.46
N LYS A 630 41.58 5.57 -6.05
CA LYS A 630 41.33 6.44 -4.90
C LYS A 630 40.23 5.89 -4.01
N PRO A 631 40.21 6.22 -2.71
CA PRO A 631 39.07 5.92 -1.85
C PRO A 631 37.79 6.54 -2.43
N CYS A 632 36.73 5.76 -2.52
CA CYS A 632 35.45 6.14 -3.10
C CYS A 632 34.30 5.67 -2.22
N HIS A 633 33.21 6.44 -2.16
CA HIS A 633 31.98 6.01 -1.48
C HIS A 633 31.42 4.75 -2.15
N GLY A 634 31.51 4.69 -3.48
CA GLY A 634 31.16 3.52 -4.29
C GLY A 634 29.66 3.30 -4.43
N ASP A 635 28.86 4.29 -4.02
CA ASP A 635 27.40 4.25 -4.02
C ASP A 635 26.84 5.61 -4.47
N GLY A 636 25.94 5.56 -5.46
CA GLY A 636 25.28 6.71 -6.08
C GLY A 636 23.82 6.90 -5.69
N LEU A 637 23.25 6.03 -4.84
CA LEU A 637 21.84 6.03 -4.49
C LEU A 637 21.44 7.31 -3.73
N ALA A 638 20.36 7.96 -4.18
CA ALA A 638 19.82 9.14 -3.50
C ALA A 638 19.44 8.86 -2.03
N SER A 639 18.98 7.64 -1.76
CA SER A 639 18.59 7.17 -0.43
C SER A 639 19.74 7.12 0.58
N ASN A 640 20.98 7.14 0.10
CA ASN A 640 22.21 7.09 0.90
C ASN A 640 22.87 8.47 1.02
N ILE A 641 22.13 9.53 0.71
CA ILE A 641 22.51 10.93 0.89
C ILE A 641 21.54 11.58 1.88
N MET A 642 22.08 12.20 2.94
CA MET A 642 21.31 12.95 3.93
C MET A 642 21.48 14.45 3.70
N ILE A 643 20.36 15.17 3.64
CA ILE A 643 20.28 16.62 3.47
C ILE A 643 19.86 17.24 4.80
N GLY A 644 20.70 18.11 5.33
CA GLY A 644 20.47 18.86 6.57
C GLY A 644 20.19 20.35 6.35
N PRO A 645 20.14 21.13 7.43
CA PRO A 645 19.91 22.58 7.39
C PRO A 645 20.84 23.29 6.41
N SER A 646 20.30 24.27 5.68
CA SER A 646 21.03 25.02 4.64
C SER A 646 21.62 24.14 3.52
N GLY A 647 21.07 22.94 3.33
CA GLY A 647 21.50 21.96 2.35
C GLY A 647 22.86 21.33 2.68
N ALA A 648 23.22 21.17 3.96
CA ALA A 648 24.40 20.40 4.35
C ALA A 648 24.24 18.94 3.88
N ILE A 649 25.35 18.28 3.50
CA ILE A 649 25.34 16.90 3.00
C ILE A 649 26.08 15.99 3.95
N GLN A 650 25.52 14.82 4.20
CA GLN A 650 26.19 13.67 4.82
C GLN A 650 25.91 12.44 3.96
N LEU A 651 26.96 11.77 3.50
CA LEU A 651 26.88 10.46 2.86
C LEU A 651 26.72 9.40 3.94
N VAL A 652 25.88 8.42 3.70
CA VAL A 652 25.66 7.28 4.61
C VAL A 652 25.72 5.99 3.82
N ASP A 653 25.85 4.86 4.51
CA ASP A 653 25.93 3.52 3.90
C ASP A 653 27.22 3.25 3.09
N PHE A 654 28.29 2.93 3.82
CA PHE A 654 29.62 2.67 3.25
C PHE A 654 29.86 1.20 2.89
N ASP A 655 28.80 0.40 2.70
CA ASP A 655 28.93 -1.04 2.43
C ASP A 655 29.67 -1.33 1.11
N ASN A 656 29.57 -0.40 0.15
CA ASN A 656 30.25 -0.47 -1.16
C ASN A 656 31.56 0.33 -1.21
N ALA A 657 31.98 0.93 -0.09
CA ALA A 657 33.17 1.77 -0.05
C ALA A 657 34.45 0.95 -0.32
N CYS A 658 35.26 1.45 -1.25
CA CYS A 658 36.49 0.79 -1.69
C CYS A 658 37.45 1.81 -2.31
N ASN A 659 38.69 1.40 -2.55
CA ASN A 659 39.57 2.13 -3.43
C ASN A 659 39.35 1.68 -4.88
N CYS A 660 38.82 2.57 -5.71
CA CYS A 660 38.53 2.33 -7.12
C CYS A 660 38.71 3.62 -7.92
N ASP A 661 38.29 3.62 -9.18
CA ASP A 661 38.32 4.82 -10.01
C ASP A 661 37.21 5.81 -9.60
N PRO A 662 37.51 7.10 -9.29
CA PRO A 662 36.49 8.10 -8.98
C PRO A 662 35.40 8.28 -10.03
N TYR A 663 35.66 7.99 -11.30
CA TYR A 663 34.64 8.05 -12.35
C TYR A 663 33.59 6.95 -12.24
N TYR A 664 33.87 5.86 -11.50
CA TYR A 664 32.84 4.93 -11.07
C TYR A 664 31.89 5.61 -10.08
N ASP A 665 32.44 6.22 -9.01
CA ASP A 665 31.65 6.88 -7.95
C ASP A 665 30.84 8.07 -8.47
N LEU A 666 31.40 8.83 -9.42
CA LEU A 666 30.68 9.89 -10.14
C LEU A 666 29.66 9.31 -11.13
N GLY A 667 30.03 8.28 -11.89
CA GLY A 667 29.17 7.71 -12.93
C GLY A 667 27.90 7.10 -12.37
N VAL A 668 27.98 6.39 -11.25
CA VAL A 668 26.79 5.81 -10.59
C VAL A 668 25.88 6.88 -9.99
N LEU A 669 26.44 7.98 -9.46
CA LEU A 669 25.67 9.13 -8.98
C LEU A 669 24.92 9.82 -10.13
N LEU A 670 25.60 10.11 -11.23
CA LEU A 670 24.99 10.80 -12.37
C LEU A 670 23.94 9.91 -13.06
N ASN A 671 24.18 8.60 -13.11
CA ASN A 671 23.22 7.63 -13.62
C ASN A 671 21.98 7.52 -12.73
N GLU A 672 22.08 7.79 -11.42
CA GLU A 672 20.93 7.86 -10.52
C GLU A 672 20.19 9.21 -10.64
N ALA A 673 20.93 10.32 -10.79
CA ALA A 673 20.37 11.66 -10.83
C ALA A 673 19.68 12.01 -12.17
N PHE A 674 20.17 11.48 -13.29
CA PHE A 674 19.78 11.95 -14.63
C PHE A 674 19.38 10.82 -15.58
N ALA A 675 18.32 11.08 -16.35
CA ALA A 675 17.87 10.17 -17.40
C ALA A 675 18.58 10.40 -18.74
N PHE A 676 19.04 11.64 -19.00
CA PHE A 676 19.67 12.03 -20.25
C PHE A 676 21.14 12.39 -20.06
N GLU A 677 21.97 12.07 -21.07
CA GLU A 677 23.42 12.27 -20.99
C GLU A 677 23.83 13.75 -21.05
N GLU A 678 23.05 14.60 -21.73
CA GLU A 678 23.33 16.04 -21.77
C GLU A 678 23.27 16.67 -20.37
N GLU A 679 22.42 16.14 -19.49
CA GLU A 679 22.25 16.63 -18.12
C GLU A 679 23.44 16.22 -17.23
N MET A 680 24.07 15.07 -17.52
CA MET A 680 25.25 14.59 -16.80
C MET A 680 26.48 15.49 -17.00
N LEU A 681 26.52 16.26 -18.10
CA LEU A 681 27.66 17.15 -18.41
C LEU A 681 27.91 18.18 -17.32
N ALA A 682 26.86 18.70 -16.67
CA ALA A 682 26.98 19.66 -15.58
C ALA A 682 27.70 19.03 -14.36
N GLY A 683 27.37 17.78 -14.03
CA GLY A 683 28.06 17.07 -12.96
C GLY A 683 29.52 16.74 -13.28
N ILE A 684 29.82 16.46 -14.55
CA ILE A 684 31.21 16.27 -15.01
C ILE A 684 31.99 17.57 -14.93
N GLU A 685 31.41 18.69 -15.37
CA GLU A 685 32.02 20.00 -15.25
C GLU A 685 32.30 20.36 -13.80
N GLU A 686 31.36 20.11 -12.89
CA GLU A 686 31.55 20.33 -11.46
C GLU A 686 32.67 19.44 -10.86
N PHE A 687 32.76 18.19 -11.32
CA PHE A 687 33.78 17.26 -10.84
C PHE A 687 35.19 17.59 -11.37
N ASP A 688 35.33 17.80 -12.68
CA ASP A 688 36.61 18.02 -13.37
C ASP A 688 37.03 19.49 -13.49
N GLY A 689 36.11 20.42 -13.25
CA GLY A 689 36.26 21.85 -13.55
C GLY A 689 36.11 22.21 -15.03
N SER A 690 35.77 21.23 -15.89
CA SER A 690 35.50 21.44 -17.33
C SER A 690 34.73 20.25 -17.92
N VAL A 691 33.91 20.50 -18.94
CA VAL A 691 33.23 19.43 -19.68
C VAL A 691 34.25 18.64 -20.53
N ARG A 692 34.42 17.36 -20.23
CA ARG A 692 35.30 16.44 -21.00
C ARG A 692 34.50 15.24 -21.53
N PRO A 693 34.34 15.10 -22.86
CA PRO A 693 33.61 13.96 -23.45
C PRO A 693 34.14 12.59 -23.01
N GLN A 694 35.45 12.46 -22.81
CA GLN A 694 36.07 11.21 -22.32
C GLN A 694 35.61 10.84 -20.90
N ALA A 695 35.44 11.83 -20.03
CA ALA A 695 34.92 11.61 -18.67
C ALA A 695 33.45 11.16 -18.70
N LEU A 696 32.64 11.72 -19.61
CA LEU A 696 31.26 11.26 -19.82
C LEU A 696 31.25 9.79 -20.25
N ASN A 697 32.03 9.43 -21.28
CA ASN A 697 32.13 8.06 -21.76
C ASN A 697 32.56 7.11 -20.63
N ARG A 698 33.55 7.51 -19.84
CA ARG A 698 34.04 6.75 -18.69
C ARG A 698 32.95 6.51 -17.65
N CYS A 699 32.22 7.56 -17.25
CA CYS A 699 31.10 7.47 -16.33
C CYS A 699 29.97 6.57 -16.86
N ARG A 700 29.63 6.68 -18.16
CA ARG A 700 28.59 5.85 -18.79
C ARG A 700 28.98 4.38 -18.83
N LEU A 701 30.23 4.05 -19.14
CA LEU A 701 30.70 2.65 -19.11
C LEU A 701 30.64 2.05 -17.69
N TYR A 702 31.01 2.82 -16.67
CA TYR A 702 30.86 2.39 -15.27
C TYR A 702 29.39 2.23 -14.88
N ALA A 703 28.51 3.14 -15.30
CA ALA A 703 27.08 3.05 -15.07
C ALA A 703 26.45 1.79 -15.69
N ILE A 704 26.88 1.39 -16.89
CA ILE A 704 26.44 0.13 -17.53
C ILE A 704 26.88 -1.08 -16.70
N ALA A 705 28.13 -1.10 -16.25
CA ALA A 705 28.65 -2.18 -15.41
C ALA A 705 27.91 -2.26 -14.07
N ASP A 706 27.62 -1.12 -13.45
CA ASP A 706 26.84 -1.02 -12.21
C ASP A 706 25.39 -1.50 -12.40
N ASP A 707 24.74 -1.14 -13.50
CA ASP A 707 23.40 -1.65 -13.85
C ASP A 707 23.40 -3.18 -14.03
N LEU A 708 24.45 -3.74 -14.66
CA LEU A 708 24.61 -5.20 -14.74
C LEU A 708 24.83 -5.83 -13.36
N TYR A 709 25.77 -5.31 -12.57
CA TYR A 709 26.13 -5.85 -11.25
C TYR A 709 24.90 -5.96 -10.34
N TRP A 710 24.17 -4.85 -10.16
CA TRP A 710 22.99 -4.83 -9.30
C TRP A 710 21.83 -5.65 -9.89
N GLY A 711 21.75 -5.77 -11.22
CA GLY A 711 20.82 -6.69 -11.88
C GLY A 711 21.09 -8.16 -11.56
N LEU A 712 22.37 -8.57 -11.57
CA LEU A 712 22.80 -9.91 -11.21
C LEU A 712 22.65 -10.17 -9.70
N TRP A 713 23.05 -9.21 -8.86
CA TRP A 713 22.89 -9.29 -7.41
C TRP A 713 21.43 -9.48 -7.02
N ALA A 714 20.50 -8.69 -7.57
CA ALA A 714 19.09 -8.86 -7.24
C ALA A 714 18.51 -10.14 -7.83
N SER A 715 19.02 -10.62 -8.97
CA SER A 715 18.67 -11.95 -9.49
C SER A 715 19.10 -13.07 -8.52
N LEU A 716 20.27 -12.93 -7.91
CA LEU A 716 20.76 -13.85 -6.88
C LEU A 716 19.89 -13.76 -5.62
N MET A 717 19.66 -12.56 -5.10
CA MET A 717 18.87 -12.33 -3.89
C MET A 717 17.43 -12.83 -4.02
N ASN A 718 16.82 -12.73 -5.20
CA ASN A 718 15.51 -13.31 -5.47
C ASN A 718 15.45 -14.82 -5.14
N VAL A 719 16.56 -15.53 -5.38
CA VAL A 719 16.69 -16.96 -5.11
C VAL A 719 17.10 -17.20 -3.66
N VAL A 720 18.19 -16.57 -3.20
CA VAL A 720 18.85 -16.94 -1.93
C VAL A 720 18.29 -16.22 -0.69
N SER A 721 17.64 -15.07 -0.87
CA SER A 721 17.09 -14.31 0.25
C SER A 721 15.87 -15.00 0.86
N ALA A 722 15.83 -15.07 2.19
CA ALA A 722 14.65 -15.48 2.95
C ALA A 722 13.59 -14.36 3.02
N ARG A 723 13.93 -13.13 2.65
CA ARG A 723 13.07 -11.94 2.77
C ARG A 723 12.15 -11.83 1.55
N LYS A 724 11.16 -12.72 1.45
CA LYS A 724 10.26 -12.81 0.29
C LYS A 724 9.32 -11.61 0.10
N GLY A 725 9.20 -10.72 1.09
CA GLY A 725 8.50 -9.44 0.96
C GLY A 725 9.34 -8.32 0.31
N VAL A 726 10.58 -8.60 -0.09
CA VAL A 726 11.46 -7.65 -0.79
C VAL A 726 11.53 -8.03 -2.27
N GLU A 727 11.11 -7.11 -3.15
CA GLU A 727 10.89 -7.31 -4.59
C GLU A 727 12.21 -7.35 -5.43
N PHE A 728 13.12 -8.26 -5.08
CA PHE A 728 14.43 -8.37 -5.74
C PHE A 728 14.32 -8.63 -7.26
N LEU A 729 13.39 -9.47 -7.72
CA LEU A 729 13.24 -9.77 -9.15
C LEU A 729 12.85 -8.54 -9.96
N LYS A 730 11.96 -7.70 -9.43
CA LYS A 730 11.52 -6.46 -10.08
C LYS A 730 12.68 -5.46 -10.19
N TYR A 731 13.49 -5.35 -9.14
CA TYR A 731 14.70 -4.53 -9.16
C TYR A 731 15.71 -5.06 -10.19
N ALA A 732 15.93 -6.39 -10.24
CA ALA A 732 16.77 -7.02 -11.25
C ALA A 732 16.31 -6.67 -12.67
N GLN A 733 15.02 -6.82 -12.97
CA GLN A 733 14.46 -6.53 -14.28
C GLN A 733 14.66 -5.06 -14.70
N TRP A 734 14.50 -4.13 -13.76
CA TRP A 734 14.70 -2.70 -14.01
C TRP A 734 16.17 -2.36 -14.28
N ARG A 735 17.11 -2.84 -13.45
CA ARG A 735 18.56 -2.63 -13.66
C ARG A 735 19.05 -3.24 -14.97
N LEU A 736 18.62 -4.48 -15.26
CA LEU A 736 18.95 -5.16 -16.52
C LEU A 736 18.33 -4.46 -17.75
N LEU A 737 17.16 -3.83 -17.61
CA LEU A 737 16.57 -3.02 -18.68
C LEU A 737 17.43 -1.78 -18.98
N ARG A 738 17.87 -1.04 -17.95
CA ARG A 738 18.76 0.13 -18.12
C ARG A 738 20.08 -0.24 -18.78
N CYS A 739 20.69 -1.34 -18.31
CA CYS A 739 21.91 -1.90 -18.90
C CYS A 739 21.70 -2.19 -20.40
N ARG A 740 20.62 -2.93 -20.73
CA ARG A 740 20.28 -3.31 -22.11
C ARG A 740 20.04 -2.10 -23.00
N MET A 741 19.29 -1.10 -22.52
CA MET A 741 19.00 0.10 -23.30
C MET A 741 20.27 0.86 -23.67
N THR A 742 21.19 0.98 -22.71
CA THR A 742 22.44 1.72 -22.93
C THR A 742 23.41 0.96 -23.84
N ILE A 743 23.54 -0.36 -23.69
CA ILE A 743 24.42 -1.16 -24.57
C ILE A 743 23.90 -1.18 -26.01
N ARG A 744 22.57 -1.14 -26.21
CA ARG A 744 21.95 -1.10 -27.55
C ARG A 744 22.01 0.28 -28.22
N ASP A 745 22.44 1.32 -27.50
CA ASP A 745 22.64 2.63 -28.08
C ASP A 745 23.75 2.57 -29.14
N ALA A 746 23.54 3.18 -30.30
CA ALA A 746 24.51 3.21 -31.39
C ALA A 746 25.85 3.85 -30.98
N ARG A 747 25.86 4.64 -29.89
CA ARG A 747 27.03 5.30 -29.33
C ARG A 747 27.86 4.41 -28.42
N PHE A 748 27.41 3.20 -28.07
CA PHE A 748 28.17 2.31 -27.18
C PHE A 748 29.58 1.99 -27.69
N GLU A 749 29.72 1.64 -28.97
CA GLU A 749 31.04 1.44 -29.57
C GLU A 749 31.88 2.72 -29.63
N ASP A 750 31.24 3.88 -29.77
CA ASP A 750 31.91 5.17 -29.80
C ASP A 750 32.50 5.52 -28.42
N MET A 751 31.75 5.24 -27.35
CA MET A 751 32.22 5.38 -25.96
C MET A 751 33.47 4.54 -25.72
N LEU A 752 33.50 3.29 -26.18
CA LEU A 752 34.65 2.39 -26.02
C LEU A 752 35.92 2.89 -26.73
N ARG A 753 35.77 3.56 -27.89
CA ARG A 753 36.89 4.04 -28.71
C ARG A 753 37.45 5.38 -28.24
N HIS A 754 36.70 6.14 -27.46
CA HIS A 754 37.01 7.53 -27.08
C HIS A 754 37.04 7.74 -25.55
N LEU A 755 37.89 6.97 -24.84
CA LEU A 755 38.15 7.09 -23.40
C LEU A 755 39.38 7.93 -23.05
#